data_AF-A0A9D6S1I0-F1
#
_entry.id   AF-A0A9D6S1I0-F1
#
_cell.length_a   1.000
_cell.length_b   1.000
_cell.length_c   1.000
_cell.angle_alpha   90.00
_cell.angle_beta   90.00
_cell.angle_gamma   90.00
#
_symmetry.space_group_name_H-M   'P 1'
#
loop_
_entity.id
_entity.type
_entity.pdbx_description
1 polymer ?
#
loop_
_entity_poly.entity_id
_entity_poly.type
_entity_poly.pdbx_seq_one_letter_code
_entity_poly.pdbx_strand_id
1 'polypeptide(L)'
;MSFLDKVTAFLPIGKKEQELEYFFAVSIGVEYLGAALWTIEGKQLKILNIASENYSSNDEIAPIVDKLLDQVVGLKEIEPQKILFGVPSSWLSDDNLKDEYLKLLRSLVKELELTPMAYVAEAQALIHFLENQEGIPPTAILVGFEKVHLIVTVVRAGKLDGVKVIKRGENSGADIEKALLTFTDVETLPSKILIYGSAASDLKSQLSSFPWMSKLSFLHLPKIDHLEEDLEIKSICLAGGSEIKGDILYTDHSLNKKQDKVNILNEDEGKEIKQEDVRVSNIDSVAQSEDNFGFVTGDITKENIIPDTSYNVSEIEDFGSEVSKSQQALEKGNFEKNVEQPELSAETRHRQRINFKKFLPQKFITLVLVGIVGVGVVIASLYLFILKADIKVYVEPRVLEKDAQVVADPTVKTINEDEKIIPGQIVEIEVSGVAKESASGKKQIGDPAKGTIILYNKTFSSQALSKGTQINGPGGVKFTLDTSATIASASASDSGISFGKENKSVTATVIGADGNLPSGSDFAIAGFSADKLTAKSEGNFSGGTSKDVTVVSSEDQQRLLAKLSSDLRQQAQQKLQEKYPDKKILMEALSENIVKKSYSKNINDQASEFSLNMTVKFKGTAFDDADLRTIVSKLVNLQVPDGFALDISATETQADVAKLEKDGRLIFLARFKAKMLPKIDTDKIKDQFKFKTIAQVSEALKGMDNILGSEIKLTPNLPSVLGRLPVTSKNITVEVGLK
;
A
#
# COMPACT_ATOMS: atom_id res chain seq x y z
N MET A 1 52.51 45.32 4.18
CA MET A 1 51.49 44.36 4.66
C MET A 1 52.03 42.97 4.37
N SER A 2 53.03 42.60 5.17
CA SER A 2 52.96 41.75 6.36
C SER A 2 52.76 40.27 6.00
N PHE A 3 53.88 39.56 6.10
CA PHE A 3 54.05 38.11 6.11
C PHE A 3 53.04 37.37 7.02
N LEU A 4 52.38 38.08 7.94
CA LEU A 4 51.31 37.56 8.81
C LEU A 4 50.04 37.13 8.06
N ASP A 5 49.71 37.70 6.90
CA ASP A 5 48.50 37.29 6.14
C ASP A 5 48.67 35.94 5.43
N LYS A 6 49.91 35.47 5.25
CA LYS A 6 50.21 34.13 4.69
C LYS A 6 50.36 33.06 5.77
N VAL A 7 50.50 33.44 7.04
CA VAL A 7 50.65 32.50 8.17
C VAL A 7 49.31 32.16 8.82
N THR A 8 48.27 32.97 8.64
CA THR A 8 46.89 32.67 9.07
C THR A 8 46.17 31.63 8.21
N ALA A 9 46.71 31.25 7.04
CA ALA A 9 46.16 30.18 6.21
C ALA A 9 46.56 28.76 6.66
N PHE A 10 47.42 28.62 7.68
CA PHE A 10 48.01 27.33 8.10
C PHE A 10 47.81 26.98 9.59
N LEU A 11 46.93 27.70 10.31
CA LEU A 11 46.53 27.34 11.68
C LEU A 11 45.10 26.78 11.67
N PRO A 12 44.85 25.56 12.18
CA PRO A 12 43.52 24.98 12.27
C PRO A 12 42.82 25.56 13.51
N ILE A 13 42.41 26.82 13.43
CA ILE A 13 41.62 27.45 14.49
C ILE A 13 40.18 27.56 13.99
N GLY A 14 39.35 26.66 14.51
CA GLY A 14 37.90 26.82 14.51
C GLY A 14 37.18 26.36 13.24
N LYS A 15 37.29 25.08 12.88
CA LYS A 15 36.06 24.43 12.39
C LYS A 15 35.12 24.45 13.59
N LYS A 16 33.98 25.15 13.49
CA LYS A 16 32.84 24.85 14.37
C LYS A 16 32.65 23.34 14.26
N GLU A 17 32.90 22.60 15.34
CA GLU A 17 32.40 21.24 15.48
C GLU A 17 30.90 21.35 15.22
N GLN A 18 30.45 20.82 14.08
CA GLN A 18 29.03 20.63 13.86
C GLN A 18 28.63 19.58 14.89
N GLU A 19 27.86 19.98 15.91
CA GLU A 19 27.21 19.02 16.79
C GLU A 19 26.43 18.05 15.90
N LEU A 20 26.85 16.79 15.90
CA LEU A 20 26.18 15.74 15.14
C LEU A 20 24.85 15.46 15.83
N GLU A 21 23.77 15.68 15.08
CA GLU A 21 22.44 15.35 15.55
C GLU A 21 22.20 13.83 15.38
N TYR A 22 21.72 13.19 16.43
CA TYR A 22 21.39 11.77 16.46
C TYR A 22 19.88 11.59 16.48
N PHE A 23 19.40 10.54 15.81
CA PHE A 23 17.99 10.26 15.64
C PHE A 23 17.70 8.80 15.99
N PHE A 24 16.53 8.56 16.55
CA PHE A 24 15.93 7.24 16.63
C PHE A 24 15.06 6.96 15.41
N ALA A 25 15.08 5.72 14.94
CA ALA A 25 14.06 5.17 14.06
C ALA A 25 13.49 3.91 14.71
N VAL A 26 12.18 3.72 14.63
CA VAL A 26 11.49 2.51 15.08
C VAL A 26 10.65 1.97 13.93
N SER A 27 10.87 0.73 13.52
CA SER A 27 10.04 -0.04 12.58
C SER A 27 9.02 -0.84 13.37
N ILE A 28 7.73 -0.69 13.06
CA ILE A 28 6.66 -1.45 13.66
C ILE A 28 6.06 -2.37 12.59
N GLY A 29 6.56 -3.61 12.55
CA GLY A 29 6.05 -4.66 11.68
C GLY A 29 4.74 -5.25 12.19
N VAL A 30 4.33 -6.41 11.65
CA VAL A 30 3.10 -7.08 12.11
C VAL A 30 3.35 -7.87 13.41
N GLU A 31 4.55 -8.43 13.57
CA GLU A 31 4.97 -9.25 14.72
C GLU A 31 6.38 -8.94 15.22
N TYR A 32 7.04 -7.94 14.63
CA TYR A 32 8.39 -7.54 15.02
C TYR A 32 8.49 -6.02 15.22
N LEU A 33 9.41 -5.63 16.09
CA LEU A 33 9.82 -4.26 16.31
C LEU A 33 11.31 -4.16 15.99
N GLY A 34 11.68 -3.16 15.18
CA GLY A 34 13.06 -2.81 14.91
C GLY A 34 13.36 -1.42 15.46
N ALA A 35 14.55 -1.20 16.00
CA ALA A 35 15.04 0.13 16.35
C ALA A 35 16.40 0.35 15.70
N ALA A 36 16.66 1.61 15.33
CA ALA A 36 17.97 2.03 14.86
C ALA A 36 18.34 3.39 15.47
N LEU A 37 19.64 3.51 15.77
CA LEU A 37 20.28 4.77 16.08
C LEU A 37 21.03 5.24 14.82
N TRP A 38 20.76 6.44 14.34
CA TRP A 38 21.33 6.93 13.09
C TRP A 38 21.64 8.43 13.12
N THR A 39 22.50 8.87 12.21
CA THR A 39 22.90 10.28 12.06
C THR A 39 23.16 10.61 10.58
N ILE A 40 23.16 11.89 10.24
CA ILE A 40 23.47 12.38 8.90
C ILE A 40 24.74 13.24 8.94
N GLU A 41 25.84 12.67 8.46
CA GLU A 41 27.11 13.36 8.31
C GLU A 41 27.22 13.94 6.89
N GLY A 42 27.05 15.25 6.75
CA GLY A 42 27.02 15.90 5.43
C GLY A 42 25.82 15.46 4.59
N LYS A 43 26.06 14.66 3.54
CA LYS A 43 25.08 13.99 2.68
C LYS A 43 25.03 12.46 2.90
N GLN A 44 25.76 11.90 3.87
CA GLN A 44 25.79 10.46 4.11
C GLN A 44 24.93 10.08 5.30
N LEU A 45 24.02 9.12 5.09
CA LEU A 45 23.29 8.45 6.16
C LEU A 45 24.21 7.41 6.81
N LYS A 46 24.37 7.49 8.13
CA LYS A 46 25.08 6.48 8.93
C LYS A 46 24.16 5.88 9.98
N ILE A 47 23.95 4.58 9.88
CA ILE A 47 23.27 3.80 10.91
C ILE A 47 24.34 3.26 11.86
N LEU A 48 24.22 3.62 13.13
CA LEU A 48 25.23 3.36 14.15
C LEU A 48 25.01 2.04 14.88
N ASN A 49 23.74 1.67 15.08
CA ASN A 49 23.34 0.43 15.71
C ASN A 49 21.90 0.07 15.32
N ILE A 50 21.60 -1.22 15.30
CA ILE A 50 20.27 -1.77 15.00
C ILE A 50 19.98 -2.85 16.05
N ALA A 51 18.75 -2.85 16.57
CA ALA A 51 18.23 -3.91 17.42
C ALA A 51 16.82 -4.30 16.95
N SER A 52 16.41 -5.53 17.18
CA SER A 52 15.06 -5.98 16.87
C SER A 52 14.57 -7.04 17.83
N GLU A 53 13.26 -7.09 18.04
CA GLU A 53 12.60 -8.06 18.92
C GLU A 53 11.18 -8.36 18.42
N ASN A 54 10.70 -9.59 18.63
CA ASN A 54 9.34 -9.98 18.25
C ASN A 54 8.33 -9.59 19.34
N TYR A 55 7.11 -9.27 18.95
CA TYR A 55 6.01 -8.96 19.86
C TYR A 55 4.72 -9.67 19.43
N SER A 56 3.76 -9.81 20.36
CA SER A 56 2.50 -10.53 20.10
C SER A 56 1.23 -9.69 20.32
N SER A 57 1.33 -8.55 21.01
CA SER A 57 0.21 -7.65 21.29
C SER A 57 0.66 -6.19 21.27
N ASN A 58 -0.24 -5.28 20.87
CA ASN A 58 0.06 -3.84 20.84
C ASN A 58 0.44 -3.27 22.21
N ASP A 59 -0.03 -3.88 23.30
CA ASP A 59 0.31 -3.48 24.67
C ASP A 59 1.80 -3.74 25.00
N GLU A 60 2.46 -4.63 24.26
CA GLU A 60 3.89 -4.94 24.41
C GLU A 60 4.78 -3.95 23.65
N ILE A 61 4.22 -3.11 22.77
CA ILE A 61 5.01 -2.22 21.92
C ILE A 61 5.82 -1.22 22.75
N ALA A 62 5.20 -0.55 23.73
CA ALA A 62 5.88 0.43 24.57
C ALA A 62 7.08 -0.14 25.35
N PRO A 63 6.93 -1.21 26.17
CA PRO A 63 8.05 -1.75 26.92
C PRO A 63 9.15 -2.35 26.03
N ILE A 64 8.81 -2.89 24.85
CA ILE A 64 9.81 -3.41 23.92
C ILE A 64 10.56 -2.28 23.21
N VAL A 65 9.86 -1.22 22.79
CA VAL A 65 10.50 -0.05 22.18
C VAL A 65 11.49 0.59 23.15
N ASP A 66 11.10 0.83 24.40
CA ASP A 66 11.98 1.36 25.46
C ASP A 66 13.30 0.56 25.56
N LYS A 67 13.16 -0.76 25.72
CA LYS A 67 14.29 -1.71 25.74
C LYS A 67 15.14 -1.65 24.47
N LEU A 68 14.53 -1.57 23.28
CA LEU A 68 15.24 -1.53 22.02
C LEU A 68 16.00 -0.22 21.84
N LEU A 69 15.43 0.91 22.29
CA LEU A 69 16.10 2.21 22.27
C LEU A 69 17.34 2.20 23.16
N ASP A 70 17.24 1.66 24.38
CA ASP A 70 18.39 1.45 25.28
C ASP A 70 19.48 0.59 24.62
N GLN A 71 19.08 -0.48 23.93
CA GLN A 71 20.03 -1.37 23.24
C GLN A 71 20.76 -0.68 22.09
N VAL A 72 20.09 0.16 21.29
CA VAL A 72 20.73 0.84 20.16
C VAL A 72 21.63 1.99 20.60
N VAL A 73 21.31 2.66 21.70
CA VAL A 73 22.21 3.64 22.35
C VAL A 73 23.43 2.93 22.91
N GLY A 74 23.23 1.82 23.62
CA GLY A 74 24.30 1.06 24.26
C GLY A 74 25.04 1.88 25.32
N LEU A 75 26.37 1.83 25.32
CA LEU A 75 27.22 2.57 26.28
C LEU A 75 27.61 3.98 25.80
N LYS A 76 26.91 4.54 24.81
CA LYS A 76 27.26 5.84 24.23
C LYS A 76 26.62 6.96 25.07
N GLU A 77 27.39 7.99 25.39
CA GLU A 77 26.91 9.21 26.06
C GLU A 77 26.20 10.14 25.05
N ILE A 78 25.14 9.63 24.41
CA ILE A 78 24.31 10.39 23.46
C ILE A 78 22.85 10.24 23.86
N GLU A 79 22.09 11.33 23.81
CA GLU A 79 20.67 11.38 24.14
C GLU A 79 19.88 11.87 22.92
N PRO A 80 19.55 10.97 21.96
CA PRO A 80 18.75 11.35 20.81
C PRO A 80 17.34 11.73 21.26
N GLN A 81 16.91 12.96 20.98
CA GLN A 81 15.57 13.42 21.36
C GLN A 81 14.53 13.25 20.27
N LYS A 82 14.92 12.91 19.04
CA LYS A 82 14.02 12.87 17.88
C LYS A 82 13.79 11.45 17.39
N ILE A 83 12.53 11.11 17.11
CA ILE A 83 12.12 9.76 16.69
C ILE A 83 11.31 9.76 15.39
N LEU A 84 11.65 8.83 14.51
CA LEU A 84 10.96 8.50 13.27
C LEU A 84 10.27 7.14 13.39
N PHE A 85 9.02 7.03 12.93
CA PHE A 85 8.27 5.77 12.96
C PHE A 85 8.07 5.19 11.56
N GLY A 86 8.48 3.94 11.35
CA GLY A 86 7.99 3.09 10.27
C GLY A 86 6.74 2.35 10.75
N VAL A 87 5.66 2.44 9.99
CA VAL A 87 4.37 1.82 10.35
C VAL A 87 3.90 0.89 9.25
N PRO A 88 3.17 -0.18 9.60
CA PRO A 88 2.70 -1.14 8.62
C PRO A 88 1.54 -0.51 7.83
N SER A 89 1.42 -0.85 6.54
CA SER A 89 0.39 -0.26 5.68
C SER A 89 -1.05 -0.50 6.18
N SER A 90 -1.26 -1.53 7.02
CA SER A 90 -2.55 -1.81 7.66
C SER A 90 -2.99 -0.75 8.68
N TRP A 91 -2.06 0.07 9.18
CA TRP A 91 -2.34 1.16 10.11
C TRP A 91 -2.80 2.44 9.41
N LEU A 92 -2.72 2.49 8.08
CA LEU A 92 -3.07 3.65 7.28
C LEU A 92 -4.47 3.50 6.64
N SER A 93 -5.14 4.64 6.45
CA SER A 93 -6.36 4.80 5.65
C SER A 93 -6.20 6.07 4.81
N ASP A 94 -6.21 5.95 3.49
CA ASP A 94 -5.94 7.07 2.57
C ASP A 94 -4.64 7.83 2.94
N ASP A 95 -3.55 7.09 3.14
CA ASP A 95 -2.22 7.55 3.59
C ASP A 95 -2.15 8.24 4.97
N ASN A 96 -3.28 8.30 5.69
CA ASN A 96 -3.36 8.85 7.04
C ASN A 96 -3.36 7.74 8.09
N LEU A 97 -2.60 7.94 9.17
CA LEU A 97 -2.57 7.00 10.30
C LEU A 97 -3.93 6.95 11.01
N LYS A 98 -4.46 5.75 11.25
CA LYS A 98 -5.72 5.58 12.01
C LYS A 98 -5.57 6.11 13.44
N ASP A 99 -6.63 6.71 13.96
CA ASP A 99 -6.65 7.38 15.27
C ASP A 99 -6.16 6.50 16.44
N GLU A 100 -6.42 5.19 16.40
CA GLU A 100 -5.99 4.25 17.44
C GLU A 100 -4.46 4.13 17.51
N TYR A 101 -3.80 4.05 16.36
CA TYR A 101 -2.34 3.95 16.27
C TYR A 101 -1.67 5.31 16.47
N LEU A 102 -2.33 6.38 16.06
CA LEU A 102 -1.88 7.74 16.33
C LEU A 102 -1.86 8.03 17.84
N LYS A 103 -2.85 7.55 18.60
CA LYS A 103 -2.84 7.62 20.08
C LYS A 103 -1.71 6.79 20.68
N LEU A 104 -1.45 5.60 20.15
CA LEU A 104 -0.34 4.74 20.58
C LEU A 104 1.02 5.42 20.36
N LEU A 105 1.29 5.94 19.16
CA LEU A 105 2.55 6.65 18.89
C LEU A 105 2.71 7.89 19.76
N ARG A 106 1.61 8.64 20.02
CA ARG A 106 1.64 9.77 20.95
C ARG A 106 1.93 9.35 22.39
N SER A 107 1.41 8.21 22.85
CA SER A 107 1.73 7.73 24.20
C SER A 107 3.19 7.33 24.31
N LEU A 108 3.75 6.65 23.31
CA LEU A 108 5.16 6.29 23.25
C LEU A 108 6.07 7.50 23.34
N VAL A 109 5.84 8.49 22.48
CA VAL A 109 6.62 9.74 22.44
C VAL A 109 6.56 10.45 23.79
N LYS A 110 5.40 10.49 24.44
CA LYS A 110 5.22 11.13 25.74
C LYS A 110 5.88 10.36 26.88
N GLU A 111 5.76 9.03 26.89
CA GLU A 111 6.30 8.16 27.94
C GLU A 111 7.83 8.09 27.90
N LEU A 112 8.40 8.12 26.69
CA LEU A 112 9.84 8.07 26.46
C LEU A 112 10.50 9.45 26.39
N GLU A 113 9.74 10.53 26.63
CA GLU A 113 10.20 11.93 26.56
C GLU A 113 10.88 12.30 25.23
N LEU A 114 10.39 11.76 24.12
CA LEU A 114 10.91 11.99 22.77
C LEU A 114 10.12 13.07 22.02
N THR A 115 10.69 13.56 20.93
CA THR A 115 10.07 14.50 19.99
C THR A 115 9.76 13.75 18.69
N PRO A 116 8.50 13.70 18.24
CA PRO A 116 8.15 13.01 17.00
C PRO A 116 8.63 13.82 15.80
N MET A 117 9.17 13.14 14.79
CA MET A 117 9.53 13.76 13.50
C MET A 117 8.42 13.52 12.47
N ALA A 118 8.27 12.26 12.08
CA ALA A 118 7.39 11.83 11.01
C ALA A 118 7.02 10.35 11.21
N TYR A 119 6.06 9.88 10.43
CA TYR A 119 5.88 8.47 10.19
C TYR A 119 5.96 8.19 8.69
N VAL A 120 6.39 6.98 8.33
CA VAL A 120 6.51 6.51 6.95
C VAL A 120 5.92 5.10 6.86
N ALA A 121 5.20 4.82 5.77
CA ALA A 121 4.72 3.46 5.51
C ALA A 121 5.90 2.54 5.15
N GLU A 122 6.03 1.39 5.81
CA GLU A 122 7.14 0.45 5.58
C GLU A 122 7.25 0.03 4.09
N ALA A 123 6.12 -0.25 3.45
CA ALA A 123 6.10 -0.62 2.03
C ALA A 123 6.67 0.50 1.12
N GLN A 124 6.36 1.76 1.42
CA GLN A 124 6.87 2.91 0.67
C GLN A 124 8.37 3.14 0.93
N ALA A 125 8.80 3.02 2.19
CA ALA A 125 10.21 3.11 2.56
C ALA A 125 11.05 2.05 1.83
N LEU A 126 10.56 0.80 1.77
CA LEU A 126 11.20 -0.31 1.05
C LEU A 126 11.31 -0.04 -0.45
N ILE A 127 10.26 0.47 -1.09
CA ILE A 127 10.28 0.83 -2.52
C ILE A 127 11.34 1.89 -2.79
N HIS A 128 11.32 2.97 -2.00
CA HIS A 128 12.28 4.06 -2.11
C HIS A 128 13.73 3.58 -1.88
N PHE A 129 13.93 2.67 -0.93
CA PHE A 129 15.24 2.08 -0.68
C PHE A 129 15.75 1.25 -1.86
N LEU A 130 14.90 0.42 -2.46
CA LEU A 130 15.26 -0.37 -3.64
C LEU A 130 15.55 0.51 -4.85
N GLU A 131 14.76 1.56 -5.05
CA GLU A 131 14.99 2.55 -6.11
C GLU A 131 16.35 3.24 -5.94
N ASN A 132 16.70 3.65 -4.72
CA ASN A 132 17.99 4.28 -4.43
C ASN A 132 19.18 3.30 -4.57
N GLN A 133 18.98 2.00 -4.32
CA GLN A 133 20.01 0.99 -4.51
C GLN A 133 20.23 0.60 -5.97
N GLU A 134 19.14 0.38 -6.73
CA GLU A 134 19.20 -0.10 -8.12
C GLU A 134 19.30 1.05 -9.14
N GLY A 135 19.01 2.30 -8.73
CA GLY A 135 19.00 3.49 -9.59
C GLY A 135 17.82 3.55 -10.56
N ILE A 136 16.88 2.59 -10.46
CA ILE A 136 15.66 2.50 -11.26
C ILE A 136 14.47 2.11 -10.38
N PRO A 137 13.26 2.61 -10.67
CA PRO A 137 12.07 2.25 -9.92
C PRO A 137 11.81 0.73 -9.96
N PRO A 138 11.63 0.06 -8.80
CA PRO A 138 11.52 -1.39 -8.75
C PRO A 138 10.23 -1.89 -9.41
N THR A 139 10.34 -3.00 -10.14
CA THR A 139 9.21 -3.79 -10.62
C THR A 139 9.37 -5.21 -10.09
N ALA A 140 8.78 -5.47 -8.93
CA ALA A 140 8.98 -6.71 -8.18
C ALA A 140 7.81 -6.99 -7.24
N ILE A 141 7.70 -8.25 -6.81
CA ILE A 141 6.88 -8.69 -5.69
C ILE A 141 7.80 -8.77 -4.48
N LEU A 142 7.55 -7.97 -3.45
CA LEU A 142 8.30 -8.02 -2.20
C LEU A 142 7.55 -8.91 -1.21
N VAL A 143 8.23 -9.90 -0.61
CA VAL A 143 7.64 -10.84 0.33
C VAL A 143 8.41 -10.81 1.65
N GLY A 144 7.80 -10.21 2.67
CA GLY A 144 8.31 -10.22 4.04
C GLY A 144 7.87 -11.48 4.77
N PHE A 145 8.82 -12.20 5.36
CA PHE A 145 8.57 -13.38 6.17
C PHE A 145 8.74 -13.09 7.65
N GLU A 146 7.62 -13.00 8.36
CA GLU A 146 7.57 -12.93 9.81
C GLU A 146 7.28 -14.32 10.43
N LYS A 147 7.10 -14.40 11.74
CA LYS A 147 7.01 -15.69 12.45
C LYS A 147 5.74 -16.45 12.10
N VAL A 148 4.59 -15.80 12.10
CA VAL A 148 3.27 -16.39 11.82
C VAL A 148 2.59 -15.72 10.62
N HIS A 149 3.01 -14.51 10.22
CA HIS A 149 2.49 -13.82 9.04
C HIS A 149 3.52 -13.71 7.91
N LEU A 150 3.02 -13.57 6.69
CA LEU A 150 3.80 -13.14 5.55
C LEU A 150 3.11 -11.95 4.88
N ILE A 151 3.92 -11.04 4.38
CA ILE A 151 3.50 -9.75 3.83
C ILE A 151 3.86 -9.74 2.35
N VAL A 152 2.86 -9.73 1.46
CA VAL A 152 3.05 -9.68 0.01
C VAL A 152 2.74 -8.27 -0.49
N THR A 153 3.75 -7.63 -1.07
CA THR A 153 3.67 -6.29 -1.65
C THR A 153 3.93 -6.37 -3.15
N VAL A 154 3.03 -5.83 -3.97
CA VAL A 154 3.18 -5.79 -5.43
C VAL A 154 3.57 -4.39 -5.86
N VAL A 155 4.67 -4.28 -6.59
CA VAL A 155 5.23 -3.01 -7.06
C VAL A 155 5.50 -3.09 -8.56
N ARG A 156 5.03 -2.10 -9.32
CA ARG A 156 5.30 -1.95 -10.75
C ARG A 156 5.78 -0.55 -11.06
N ALA A 157 6.97 -0.45 -11.67
CA ALA A 157 7.62 0.81 -12.02
C ALA A 157 7.65 1.81 -10.84
N GLY A 158 8.03 1.34 -9.64
CA GLY A 158 8.05 2.14 -8.41
C GLY A 158 6.68 2.43 -7.78
N LYS A 159 5.57 2.12 -8.46
CA LYS A 159 4.22 2.32 -7.93
C LYS A 159 3.80 1.11 -7.09
N LEU A 160 3.33 1.39 -5.86
CA LEU A 160 2.69 0.41 -4.99
C LEU A 160 1.29 0.05 -5.53
N ASP A 161 1.12 -1.18 -6.04
CA ASP A 161 -0.20 -1.70 -6.44
C ASP A 161 -0.99 -2.23 -5.24
N GLY A 162 -0.31 -2.62 -4.16
CA GLY A 162 -0.94 -2.91 -2.87
C GLY A 162 -0.12 -3.85 -1.97
N VAL A 163 -0.61 -4.00 -0.74
CA VAL A 163 -0.01 -4.85 0.31
C VAL A 163 -1.07 -5.82 0.85
N LYS A 164 -0.71 -7.09 1.02
CA LYS A 164 -1.54 -8.13 1.64
C LYS A 164 -0.79 -8.85 2.73
N VAL A 165 -1.36 -8.86 3.93
CA VAL A 165 -0.86 -9.65 5.06
C VAL A 165 -1.69 -10.91 5.16
N ILE A 166 -1.04 -12.07 5.13
CA ILE A 166 -1.71 -13.37 5.31
C ILE A 166 -0.97 -14.21 6.34
N LYS A 167 -1.68 -15.14 6.96
CA LYS A 167 -1.07 -16.11 7.89
C LYS A 167 -0.25 -17.15 7.11
N ARG A 168 0.94 -17.48 7.61
CA ARG A 168 1.82 -18.52 7.09
C ARG A 168 1.19 -19.90 7.30
N GLY A 169 1.20 -20.70 6.25
CA GLY A 169 0.91 -22.12 6.25
C GLY A 169 2.18 -22.95 6.13
N GLU A 170 2.00 -24.24 5.81
CA GLU A 170 3.11 -25.19 5.64
C GLU A 170 3.88 -24.99 4.33
N ASN A 171 3.26 -24.37 3.30
CA ASN A 171 3.85 -24.14 2.00
C ASN A 171 3.82 -22.66 1.62
N SER A 172 4.97 -22.00 1.78
CA SER A 172 5.12 -20.57 1.51
C SER A 172 4.79 -20.18 0.07
N GLY A 173 5.04 -21.05 -0.92
CA GLY A 173 4.68 -20.78 -2.31
C GLY A 173 3.17 -20.75 -2.53
N ALA A 174 2.44 -21.67 -1.90
CA ALA A 174 0.98 -21.71 -1.96
C ALA A 174 0.34 -20.52 -1.23
N ASP A 175 0.94 -20.10 -0.12
CA ASP A 175 0.47 -18.93 0.61
C ASP A 175 0.67 -17.65 -0.22
N ILE A 176 1.85 -17.46 -0.81
CA ILE A 176 2.12 -16.33 -1.73
C ILE A 176 1.18 -16.38 -2.93
N GLU A 177 0.95 -17.56 -3.55
CA GLU A 177 -0.02 -17.71 -4.64
C GLU A 177 -1.42 -17.23 -4.22
N LYS A 178 -1.87 -17.63 -3.02
CA LYS A 178 -3.16 -17.20 -2.48
C LYS A 178 -3.23 -15.69 -2.26
N ALA A 179 -2.17 -15.06 -1.77
CA ALA A 179 -2.12 -13.61 -1.63
C ALA A 179 -2.17 -12.91 -2.99
N LEU A 180 -1.37 -13.37 -3.96
CA LEU A 180 -1.29 -12.79 -5.31
C LEU A 180 -2.61 -12.88 -6.07
N LEU A 181 -3.38 -13.96 -5.89
CA LEU A 181 -4.72 -14.11 -6.48
C LEU A 181 -5.74 -13.07 -5.98
N THR A 182 -5.48 -12.38 -4.86
CA THR A 182 -6.37 -11.31 -4.37
C THR A 182 -6.16 -9.97 -5.06
N PHE A 183 -5.09 -9.81 -5.84
CA PHE A 183 -4.83 -8.60 -6.62
C PHE A 183 -5.53 -8.70 -7.98
N THR A 184 -6.81 -8.34 -8.02
CA THR A 184 -7.64 -8.41 -9.24
C THR A 184 -7.30 -7.35 -10.28
N ASP A 185 -6.65 -6.27 -9.86
CA ASP A 185 -6.39 -5.09 -10.68
C ASP A 185 -5.04 -5.17 -11.41
N VAL A 186 -4.33 -6.29 -11.26
CA VAL A 186 -3.00 -6.53 -11.84
C VAL A 186 -3.11 -7.60 -12.93
N GLU A 187 -3.14 -7.17 -14.20
CA GLU A 187 -3.26 -8.08 -15.36
C GLU A 187 -2.05 -9.00 -15.52
N THR A 188 -0.84 -8.49 -15.24
CA THR A 188 0.42 -9.24 -15.33
C THR A 188 1.29 -8.97 -14.10
N LEU A 189 1.76 -10.05 -13.48
CA LEU A 189 2.57 -9.99 -12.27
C LEU A 189 4.07 -9.79 -12.60
N PRO A 190 4.82 -9.02 -11.79
CA PRO A 190 6.26 -8.85 -11.95
C PRO A 190 7.02 -10.17 -11.93
N SER A 191 8.01 -10.36 -12.81
CA SER A 191 8.82 -11.58 -12.89
C SER A 191 9.98 -11.65 -11.88
N LYS A 192 10.02 -10.75 -10.89
CA LYS A 192 11.04 -10.72 -9.81
C LYS A 192 10.33 -10.80 -8.47
N ILE A 193 10.69 -11.79 -7.66
CA ILE A 193 10.21 -11.96 -6.27
C ILE A 193 11.41 -11.71 -5.36
N LEU A 194 11.29 -10.71 -4.48
CA LEU A 194 12.30 -10.35 -3.50
C LEU A 194 11.81 -10.77 -2.12
N ILE A 195 12.52 -11.66 -1.45
CA ILE A 195 12.17 -12.16 -0.12
C ILE A 195 13.06 -11.51 0.94
N TYR A 196 12.48 -11.15 2.09
CA TYR A 196 13.19 -10.54 3.21
C TYR A 196 12.60 -10.98 4.57
N GLY A 197 13.29 -10.65 5.65
CA GLY A 197 12.93 -11.01 7.02
C GLY A 197 13.71 -12.22 7.54
N SER A 198 13.79 -12.34 8.87
CA SER A 198 14.61 -13.34 9.58
C SER A 198 14.26 -14.80 9.25
N ALA A 199 13.06 -15.07 8.72
CA ALA A 199 12.62 -16.41 8.34
C ALA A 199 12.75 -16.69 6.82
N ALA A 200 13.36 -15.80 6.04
CA ALA A 200 13.44 -15.89 4.57
C ALA A 200 14.66 -16.68 4.05
N SER A 201 15.76 -16.77 4.80
CA SER A 201 17.05 -17.29 4.35
C SER A 201 16.97 -18.70 3.73
N ASP A 202 16.11 -19.54 4.30
CA ASP A 202 15.98 -20.95 3.93
C ASP A 202 14.90 -21.22 2.87
N LEU A 203 14.12 -20.19 2.50
CA LEU A 203 12.93 -20.35 1.64
C LEU A 203 13.21 -20.20 0.15
N LYS A 204 14.40 -19.69 -0.23
CA LYS A 204 14.75 -19.47 -1.64
C LYS A 204 14.67 -20.75 -2.47
N SER A 205 15.16 -21.87 -1.94
CA SER A 205 15.16 -23.16 -2.63
C SER A 205 13.73 -23.70 -2.84
N GLN A 206 12.91 -23.64 -1.80
CA GLN A 206 11.51 -24.05 -1.83
C GLN A 206 10.71 -23.23 -2.86
N LEU A 207 10.82 -21.90 -2.82
CA LEU A 207 10.10 -21.01 -3.73
C LEU A 207 10.54 -21.16 -5.18
N SER A 208 11.83 -21.46 -5.43
CA SER A 208 12.35 -21.65 -6.79
C SER A 208 11.78 -22.91 -7.46
N SER A 209 11.36 -23.89 -6.66
CA SER A 209 10.74 -25.13 -7.15
C SER A 209 9.21 -25.07 -7.29
N PHE A 210 8.58 -23.98 -6.87
CA PHE A 210 7.12 -23.85 -6.85
C PHE A 210 6.54 -23.59 -8.25
N PRO A 211 5.39 -24.20 -8.63
CA PRO A 211 4.81 -24.07 -9.97
C PRO A 211 4.01 -22.76 -10.15
N TRP A 212 4.70 -21.63 -10.15
CA TRP A 212 4.11 -20.27 -10.20
C TRP A 212 3.14 -20.03 -11.37
N MET A 213 3.44 -20.56 -12.56
CA MET A 213 2.67 -20.29 -13.79
C MET A 213 1.38 -21.11 -13.90
N SER A 214 1.02 -21.91 -12.88
CA SER A 214 -0.15 -22.79 -12.94
C SER A 214 -1.49 -22.06 -12.77
N LYS A 215 -1.53 -21.01 -11.94
CA LYS A 215 -2.74 -20.21 -11.65
C LYS A 215 -2.53 -18.70 -11.72
N LEU A 216 -1.30 -18.23 -11.86
CA LEU A 216 -0.94 -16.82 -11.81
C LEU A 216 -0.45 -16.32 -13.18
N SER A 217 -0.80 -15.08 -13.49
CA SER A 217 -0.48 -14.41 -14.77
C SER A 217 0.94 -13.83 -14.79
N PHE A 218 1.96 -14.69 -14.72
CA PHE A 218 3.34 -14.27 -14.96
C PHE A 218 3.69 -14.33 -16.45
N LEU A 219 4.38 -13.32 -16.96
CA LEU A 219 4.89 -13.32 -18.35
C LEU A 219 6.07 -14.28 -18.53
N HIS A 220 6.88 -14.43 -17.47
CA HIS A 220 8.06 -15.29 -17.41
C HIS A 220 8.12 -15.99 -16.05
N LEU A 221 8.85 -17.10 -15.95
CA LEU A 221 9.08 -17.74 -14.66
C LEU A 221 9.71 -16.73 -13.68
N PRO A 222 9.14 -16.51 -12.48
CA PRO A 222 9.65 -15.50 -11.58
C PRO A 222 11.02 -15.89 -11.03
N LYS A 223 11.95 -14.93 -11.03
CA LYS A 223 13.26 -15.06 -10.39
C LYS A 223 13.13 -14.68 -8.91
N ILE A 224 13.66 -15.52 -8.02
CA ILE A 224 13.61 -15.30 -6.57
C ILE A 224 14.99 -14.89 -6.06
N ASP A 225 15.06 -13.72 -5.44
CA ASP A 225 16.26 -13.20 -4.79
C ASP A 225 15.97 -12.85 -3.33
N HIS A 226 17.00 -12.93 -2.48
CA HIS A 226 16.91 -12.73 -1.03
C HIS A 226 17.58 -11.40 -0.68
N LEU A 227 16.90 -10.56 0.09
CA LEU A 227 17.40 -9.28 0.59
C LEU A 227 17.91 -9.41 2.02
N GLU A 228 18.60 -8.39 2.52
CA GLU A 228 19.16 -8.40 3.88
C GLU A 228 18.06 -8.39 4.96
N GLU A 229 18.36 -8.95 6.13
CA GLU A 229 17.41 -9.06 7.25
C GLU A 229 17.07 -7.69 7.87
N ASP A 230 17.99 -6.73 7.84
CA ASP A 230 17.81 -5.40 8.44
C ASP A 230 17.24 -4.36 7.44
N LEU A 231 16.74 -4.82 6.28
CA LEU A 231 16.29 -3.96 5.20
C LEU A 231 15.19 -2.99 5.63
N GLU A 232 14.24 -3.46 6.44
CA GLU A 232 13.06 -2.69 6.84
C GLU A 232 13.46 -1.43 7.61
N ILE A 233 14.25 -1.58 8.68
CA ILE A 233 14.73 -0.46 9.49
C ILE A 233 15.73 0.43 8.71
N LYS A 234 16.57 -0.14 7.84
CA LYS A 234 17.46 0.61 6.95
C LYS A 234 16.66 1.49 5.98
N SER A 235 15.57 0.96 5.45
CA SER A 235 14.69 1.68 4.51
C SER A 235 14.01 2.87 5.15
N ILE A 236 13.57 2.73 6.41
CA ILE A 236 12.96 3.80 7.19
C ILE A 236 13.98 4.91 7.48
N CYS A 237 15.20 4.55 7.89
CA CYS A 237 16.27 5.52 8.12
C CYS A 237 16.60 6.32 6.85
N LEU A 238 16.60 5.66 5.68
CA LEU A 238 16.82 6.32 4.39
C LEU A 238 15.67 7.26 4.01
N ALA A 239 14.42 6.83 4.18
CA ALA A 239 13.25 7.65 3.90
C ALA A 239 13.23 8.91 4.78
N GLY A 240 13.39 8.74 6.10
CA GLY A 240 13.43 9.88 7.02
C GLY A 240 14.66 10.76 6.82
N GLY A 241 15.81 10.17 6.49
CA GLY A 241 16.99 10.93 6.09
C GLY A 241 16.65 11.84 4.92
N SER A 242 16.12 11.28 3.83
CA SER A 242 15.83 11.99 2.57
C SER A 242 14.85 13.14 2.78
N GLU A 243 13.91 13.01 3.72
CA GLU A 243 13.02 14.10 4.13
C GLU A 243 13.77 15.24 4.83
N ILE A 244 14.75 14.92 5.68
CA ILE A 244 15.58 15.92 6.38
C ILE A 244 16.53 16.62 5.40
N LYS A 245 17.14 15.86 4.47
CA LYS A 245 18.05 16.37 3.43
C LYS A 245 17.82 15.61 2.12
N GLY A 246 17.21 16.29 1.13
CA GLY A 246 16.75 15.70 -0.14
C GLY A 246 17.77 14.98 -1.03
N ASP A 247 19.08 15.04 -0.76
CA ASP A 247 20.12 14.27 -1.46
C ASP A 247 20.95 13.50 -0.42
N ILE A 248 20.46 12.35 0.04
CA ILE A 248 21.21 11.48 0.94
C ILE A 248 21.74 10.25 0.20
N LEU A 249 23.02 10.00 0.42
CA LEU A 249 23.72 8.81 -0.03
C LEU A 249 23.73 7.80 1.12
N TYR A 250 23.25 6.60 0.84
CA TYR A 250 23.44 5.45 1.72
C TYR A 250 24.57 4.58 1.17
N THR A 251 25.55 4.25 2.00
CA THR A 251 26.61 3.29 1.68
C THR A 251 26.67 2.29 2.82
N ASP A 252 26.50 1.01 2.51
CA ASP A 252 26.42 -0.02 3.54
C ASP A 252 27.78 -0.15 4.25
N HIS A 253 27.86 0.37 5.47
CA HIS A 253 29.01 0.16 6.34
C HIS A 253 28.71 -1.03 7.24
N SER A 254 29.52 -2.07 7.12
CA SER A 254 29.39 -3.32 7.87
C SER A 254 29.32 -3.04 9.37
N LEU A 255 28.17 -3.34 9.99
CA LEU A 255 28.01 -3.26 11.44
C LEU A 255 28.88 -4.35 12.08
N ASN A 256 29.84 -3.96 12.93
CA ASN A 256 30.71 -4.88 13.65
C ASN A 256 29.88 -5.70 14.67
N LYS A 257 29.37 -6.86 14.25
CA LYS A 257 28.86 -7.91 15.16
C LYS A 257 30.05 -8.52 15.93
N LYS A 258 30.46 -7.93 17.05
CA LYS A 258 31.29 -8.63 18.03
C LYS A 258 30.41 -9.57 18.85
N GLN A 259 30.61 -10.87 18.66
CA GLN A 259 30.21 -11.89 19.62
C GLN A 259 31.11 -11.75 20.86
N ASP A 260 30.59 -11.16 21.93
CA ASP A 260 31.26 -11.21 23.22
C ASP A 260 31.09 -12.60 23.84
N LYS A 261 32.11 -13.44 23.65
CA LYS A 261 32.42 -14.52 24.57
C LYS A 261 32.91 -13.90 25.87
N VAL A 262 32.12 -14.06 26.92
CA VAL A 262 32.52 -13.85 28.31
C VAL A 262 33.79 -14.64 28.60
N ASN A 263 34.85 -13.95 29.01
CA ASN A 263 35.92 -14.53 29.80
C ASN A 263 36.24 -13.59 30.97
N ILE A 264 35.96 -14.08 32.16
CA ILE A 264 36.26 -13.51 33.47
C ILE A 264 37.77 -13.54 33.68
N LEU A 265 38.37 -12.42 34.09
CA LEU A 265 39.47 -12.38 35.07
C LEU A 265 39.53 -10.99 35.75
N ASN A 266 39.64 -11.02 37.07
CA ASN A 266 39.71 -9.91 38.02
C ASN A 266 41.05 -9.14 37.94
N GLU A 267 41.06 -7.85 38.28
CA GLU A 267 41.66 -7.27 39.52
C GLU A 267 41.82 -5.75 39.42
N ASP A 268 41.35 -5.09 40.48
CA ASP A 268 41.82 -3.87 41.17
C ASP A 268 42.71 -2.84 40.44
N GLU A 269 42.28 -1.57 40.47
CA GLU A 269 42.68 -0.59 41.49
C GLU A 269 42.05 0.79 41.15
N GLY A 270 41.57 1.48 42.19
CA GLY A 270 40.82 2.73 42.06
C GLY A 270 41.64 4.01 41.96
N LYS A 271 40.93 5.11 41.69
CA LYS A 271 41.06 6.43 42.35
C LYS A 271 40.09 7.46 41.76
N GLU A 272 38.96 7.60 42.43
CA GLU A 272 38.39 8.80 43.05
C GLU A 272 38.80 10.24 42.57
N ILE A 273 37.80 11.15 42.71
CA ILE A 273 37.84 12.63 42.91
C ILE A 273 37.63 13.45 41.60
N LYS A 274 36.64 14.36 41.41
CA LYS A 274 35.96 15.33 42.30
C LYS A 274 34.63 15.85 41.70
N GLN A 275 33.60 15.98 42.53
CA GLN A 275 32.48 16.92 42.35
C GLN A 275 32.89 18.32 42.78
N GLU A 276 32.30 19.36 42.17
CA GLU A 276 31.90 20.57 42.92
C GLU A 276 30.73 21.31 42.23
N ASP A 277 29.71 21.59 43.04
CA ASP A 277 28.44 22.28 42.81
C ASP A 277 28.59 23.76 42.42
N VAL A 278 27.61 24.35 41.71
CA VAL A 278 26.92 25.60 42.12
C VAL A 278 25.47 25.63 41.63
N ARG A 279 24.61 26.12 42.54
CA ARG A 279 23.15 26.21 42.61
C ARG A 279 22.52 27.48 41.97
N VAL A 280 21.31 27.26 41.43
CA VAL A 280 20.02 28.00 41.65
C VAL A 280 19.76 29.36 40.97
N SER A 281 18.65 29.43 40.21
CA SER A 281 17.51 30.34 40.52
C SER A 281 16.25 30.01 39.71
N ASN A 282 15.14 29.81 40.43
CA ASN A 282 13.74 29.74 39.93
C ASN A 282 13.28 31.07 39.33
N ILE A 283 12.43 31.03 38.28
CA ILE A 283 11.25 31.90 38.10
C ILE A 283 10.14 31.13 37.37
N ASP A 284 9.04 30.96 38.11
CA ASP A 284 7.60 30.93 37.80
C ASP A 284 6.99 30.25 36.56
N SER A 285 5.98 29.46 36.92
CA SER A 285 4.87 28.88 36.18
C SER A 285 4.07 29.84 35.28
N VAL A 286 3.71 29.37 34.08
CA VAL A 286 2.48 29.75 33.37
C VAL A 286 1.80 28.47 32.88
N ALA A 287 0.49 28.39 33.12
CA ALA A 287 -0.37 27.27 32.81
C ALA A 287 -0.85 27.26 31.33
N GLN A 288 -1.01 26.04 30.81
CA GLN A 288 -1.94 25.56 29.77
C GLN A 288 -2.06 26.30 28.43
N SER A 289 -1.68 25.59 27.36
CA SER A 289 -2.51 25.38 26.16
C SER A 289 -2.17 24.03 25.53
N GLU A 290 -3.18 23.30 25.06
CA GLU A 290 -3.09 21.96 24.49
C GLU A 290 -1.99 21.83 23.42
N ASP A 291 -1.00 20.96 23.67
CA ASP A 291 0.12 20.72 22.76
C ASP A 291 -0.36 19.99 21.50
N ASN A 292 -0.23 20.71 20.39
CA ASN A 292 -0.43 20.20 19.04
C ASN A 292 0.81 19.35 18.65
N PHE A 293 0.80 18.07 19.01
CA PHE A 293 1.84 17.12 18.59
C PHE A 293 1.74 16.86 17.08
N GLY A 294 2.59 17.56 16.32
CA GLY A 294 2.67 17.49 14.86
C GLY A 294 3.55 16.35 14.38
N PHE A 295 2.92 15.29 13.86
CA PHE A 295 3.59 14.38 12.94
C PHE A 295 3.50 14.98 11.54
N VAL A 296 4.61 15.08 10.83
CA VAL A 296 4.61 15.39 9.39
C VAL A 296 4.55 14.06 8.64
N THR A 297 3.62 13.92 7.70
CA THR A 297 3.63 12.82 6.73
C THR A 297 4.82 13.00 5.80
N GLY A 298 5.76 12.05 5.76
CA GLY A 298 6.86 12.09 4.80
C GLY A 298 6.33 11.83 3.39
N ASP A 299 6.43 12.82 2.50
CA ASP A 299 5.91 12.75 1.13
C ASP A 299 7.09 12.56 0.16
N ILE A 300 7.44 11.29 -0.08
CA ILE A 300 8.64 10.87 -0.83
C ILE A 300 8.50 10.98 -2.37
N THR A 301 7.45 11.62 -2.89
CA THR A 301 7.21 11.70 -4.34
C THR A 301 7.82 12.98 -4.96
N LYS A 302 9.14 13.01 -5.17
CA LYS A 302 9.78 14.05 -6.01
C LYS A 302 10.72 13.41 -7.04
N GLU A 303 10.29 13.41 -8.30
CA GLU A 303 11.10 13.04 -9.48
C GLU A 303 12.21 14.06 -9.73
N ASN A 304 13.46 13.60 -9.80
CA ASN A 304 14.58 14.35 -10.35
C ASN A 304 15.01 13.73 -11.69
N ILE A 305 14.89 14.54 -12.76
CA ILE A 305 15.28 14.21 -14.14
C ILE A 305 16.76 14.53 -14.35
N ILE A 306 17.60 13.55 -14.71
CA ILE A 306 18.91 13.78 -15.36
C ILE A 306 19.16 12.69 -16.43
N PRO A 307 19.70 13.03 -17.63
CA PRO A 307 19.57 12.23 -18.85
C PRO A 307 20.68 11.18 -19.08
N ASP A 308 20.35 10.23 -19.95
CA ASP A 308 21.16 9.14 -20.51
C ASP A 308 22.60 9.52 -20.87
N THR A 309 23.53 8.61 -20.58
CA THR A 309 24.74 8.45 -21.38
C THR A 309 25.04 6.98 -21.63
N SER A 310 25.00 6.62 -22.91
CA SER A 310 25.32 5.34 -23.52
C SER A 310 26.79 4.91 -23.33
N TYR A 311 27.05 3.61 -23.12
CA TYR A 311 28.22 2.93 -23.70
C TYR A 311 27.90 1.48 -24.08
N ASN A 312 28.16 1.16 -25.35
CA ASN A 312 28.26 -0.17 -25.94
C ASN A 312 29.61 -0.81 -25.57
N VAL A 313 29.65 -2.11 -25.29
CA VAL A 313 30.70 -3.03 -25.78
C VAL A 313 30.09 -4.40 -26.08
N SER A 314 30.43 -4.93 -27.24
CA SER A 314 30.00 -6.16 -27.91
C SER A 314 30.91 -7.39 -27.62
N GLU A 315 30.29 -8.56 -27.76
CA GLU A 315 30.78 -9.88 -28.25
C GLU A 315 31.90 -10.66 -27.53
N ILE A 316 31.68 -11.98 -27.35
CA ILE A 316 32.19 -13.06 -28.24
C ILE A 316 31.50 -14.40 -27.91
N GLU A 317 31.18 -15.14 -28.99
CA GLU A 317 30.64 -16.50 -29.10
C GLU A 317 31.62 -17.60 -28.58
N ASP A 318 31.13 -18.80 -28.22
CA ASP A 318 31.56 -20.04 -28.89
C ASP A 318 30.68 -21.29 -28.57
N PHE A 319 30.64 -22.14 -29.59
CA PHE A 319 30.14 -23.49 -29.87
C PHE A 319 29.84 -24.51 -28.76
N GLY A 320 28.89 -25.42 -29.07
CA GLY A 320 28.87 -26.76 -28.49
C GLY A 320 27.63 -27.61 -28.84
N SER A 321 27.82 -28.58 -29.72
CA SER A 321 26.83 -29.41 -30.42
C SER A 321 26.31 -30.68 -29.70
N GLU A 322 25.16 -31.16 -30.19
CA GLU A 322 24.72 -32.57 -30.36
C GLU A 322 23.98 -33.40 -29.26
N VAL A 323 22.72 -33.75 -29.60
CA VAL A 323 22.16 -35.12 -29.82
C VAL A 323 21.51 -35.95 -28.67
N SER A 324 20.24 -36.30 -28.98
CA SER A 324 19.46 -37.54 -28.71
C SER A 324 18.82 -37.88 -27.35
N LYS A 325 17.49 -38.08 -27.49
CA LYS A 325 16.64 -39.22 -27.08
C LYS A 325 16.45 -39.53 -25.59
N SER A 326 15.18 -39.48 -25.17
CA SER A 326 14.40 -40.61 -24.63
C SER A 326 13.01 -40.11 -24.22
N GLN A 327 11.95 -40.51 -24.94
CA GLN A 327 10.98 -41.57 -24.58
C GLN A 327 9.83 -41.11 -23.66
N GLN A 328 8.64 -41.27 -24.22
CA GLN A 328 7.32 -41.23 -23.61
C GLN A 328 7.08 -42.46 -22.73
N ALA A 329 6.26 -42.30 -21.69
CA ALA A 329 5.38 -43.36 -21.21
C ALA A 329 4.10 -42.71 -20.63
N LEU A 330 2.95 -43.26 -21.03
CA LEU A 330 1.57 -43.16 -20.50
C LEU A 330 0.64 -43.25 -21.73
N GLU A 331 -0.43 -44.01 -21.80
CA GLU A 331 -0.94 -45.16 -21.06
C GLU A 331 -2.13 -45.65 -21.92
N LYS A 332 -2.48 -46.92 -21.79
CA LYS A 332 -3.50 -47.58 -22.62
C LYS A 332 -4.92 -47.05 -22.36
N GLY A 333 -5.69 -46.91 -23.43
CA GLY A 333 -7.15 -46.83 -23.38
C GLY A 333 -7.76 -47.33 -24.68
N ASN A 334 -8.19 -48.60 -24.68
CA ASN A 334 -8.94 -49.22 -25.79
C ASN A 334 -10.36 -48.63 -25.85
N PHE A 335 -10.79 -48.20 -27.03
CA PHE A 335 -12.21 -48.17 -27.40
C PHE A 335 -12.36 -48.53 -28.87
N GLU A 336 -12.87 -49.73 -29.12
CA GLU A 336 -13.32 -50.18 -30.44
C GLU A 336 -14.63 -49.47 -30.80
N LYS A 337 -14.70 -48.93 -32.02
CA LYS A 337 -15.91 -49.08 -32.85
C LYS A 337 -15.59 -48.95 -34.34
N ASN A 338 -15.88 -50.04 -35.04
CA ASN A 338 -15.90 -50.22 -36.48
C ASN A 338 -16.66 -49.12 -37.23
N VAL A 339 -16.07 -48.62 -38.33
CA VAL A 339 -16.78 -48.36 -39.58
C VAL A 339 -15.88 -48.80 -40.74
N GLU A 340 -16.47 -49.62 -41.61
CA GLU A 340 -15.88 -50.35 -42.73
C GLU A 340 -15.30 -49.44 -43.84
N GLN A 341 -14.13 -49.84 -44.36
CA GLN A 341 -13.71 -49.57 -45.74
C GLN A 341 -13.82 -50.89 -46.53
N PRO A 342 -14.31 -50.90 -47.77
CA PRO A 342 -14.07 -52.02 -48.67
C PRO A 342 -12.69 -51.89 -49.32
N GLU A 343 -12.00 -53.02 -49.32
CA GLU A 343 -10.75 -53.31 -49.99
C GLU A 343 -10.84 -53.02 -51.50
N LEU A 344 -9.76 -52.51 -52.09
CA LEU A 344 -9.45 -52.82 -53.48
C LEU A 344 -8.00 -53.26 -53.60
N SER A 345 -7.90 -54.57 -53.81
CA SER A 345 -6.74 -55.37 -54.14
C SER A 345 -5.96 -54.82 -55.33
N ALA A 346 -4.64 -54.94 -55.20
CA ALA A 346 -3.69 -54.70 -56.27
C ALA A 346 -3.88 -55.74 -57.39
N GLU A 347 -4.30 -55.28 -58.57
CA GLU A 347 -4.08 -56.00 -59.82
C GLU A 347 -3.12 -55.25 -60.75
N THR A 348 -1.98 -55.90 -60.92
CA THR A 348 -0.95 -55.74 -61.94
C THR A 348 -1.54 -55.53 -63.34
N ARG A 349 -1.27 -54.40 -64.00
CA ARG A 349 -1.39 -54.28 -65.47
C ARG A 349 -0.24 -53.51 -66.11
N HIS A 350 0.62 -54.31 -66.75
CA HIS A 350 1.16 -54.13 -68.09
C HIS A 350 1.71 -52.74 -68.49
N ARG A 351 3.04 -52.62 -68.47
CA ARG A 351 3.80 -51.69 -69.34
C ARG A 351 3.46 -51.98 -70.81
N GLN A 352 2.58 -51.19 -71.41
CA GLN A 352 2.54 -51.07 -72.86
C GLN A 352 3.67 -50.13 -73.31
N ARG A 353 4.68 -50.71 -73.96
CA ARG A 353 5.62 -49.95 -74.79
C ARG A 353 4.85 -49.39 -75.98
N ILE A 354 4.49 -48.12 -75.93
CA ILE A 354 3.95 -47.43 -77.09
C ILE A 354 5.11 -47.09 -78.02
N ASN A 355 5.12 -47.75 -79.17
CA ASN A 355 6.12 -47.60 -80.22
C ASN A 355 5.60 -46.52 -81.19
N PHE A 356 5.97 -45.24 -80.98
CA PHE A 356 5.62 -44.18 -81.92
C PHE A 356 6.62 -44.14 -83.09
N LYS A 357 6.32 -44.90 -84.14
CA LYS A 357 6.90 -44.63 -85.47
C LYS A 357 6.12 -43.50 -86.15
N LYS A 358 6.83 -42.39 -86.37
CA LYS A 358 6.71 -41.36 -87.43
C LYS A 358 5.31 -41.00 -87.94
N PHE A 359 4.86 -39.77 -87.66
CA PHE A 359 4.79 -38.66 -88.64
C PHE A 359 4.13 -37.42 -88.01
N LEU A 360 4.89 -36.57 -87.33
CA LEU A 360 4.57 -35.15 -87.21
C LEU A 360 5.86 -34.37 -87.42
N PRO A 361 5.87 -33.32 -88.25
CA PRO A 361 7.09 -32.60 -88.54
C PRO A 361 7.63 -31.98 -87.25
N GLN A 362 8.90 -32.24 -86.94
CA GLN A 362 9.58 -31.79 -85.72
C GLN A 362 9.43 -30.28 -85.45
N LYS A 363 9.22 -29.49 -86.53
CA LYS A 363 8.93 -28.05 -86.48
C LYS A 363 7.55 -27.71 -85.89
N PHE A 364 6.53 -28.55 -86.05
CA PHE A 364 5.15 -28.30 -85.58
C PHE A 364 5.00 -28.51 -84.06
N ILE A 365 5.69 -29.51 -83.48
CA ILE A 365 5.67 -29.76 -82.03
C ILE A 365 6.39 -28.62 -81.29
N THR A 366 7.53 -28.14 -81.82
CA THR A 366 8.18 -26.94 -81.29
C THR A 366 7.33 -25.69 -81.43
N LEU A 367 6.56 -25.52 -82.51
CA LEU A 367 5.74 -24.34 -82.74
C LEU A 367 4.49 -24.32 -81.83
N VAL A 368 3.90 -25.49 -81.56
CA VAL A 368 2.82 -25.65 -80.57
C VAL A 368 3.34 -25.44 -79.15
N LEU A 369 4.53 -25.95 -78.82
CA LEU A 369 5.13 -25.78 -77.49
C LEU A 369 5.54 -24.32 -77.25
N VAL A 370 6.08 -23.63 -78.27
CA VAL A 370 6.33 -22.17 -78.24
C VAL A 370 5.04 -21.37 -78.16
N GLY A 371 3.97 -21.80 -78.85
CA GLY A 371 2.65 -21.19 -78.76
C GLY A 371 2.03 -21.31 -77.36
N ILE A 372 2.11 -22.49 -76.74
CA ILE A 372 1.64 -22.73 -75.36
C ILE A 372 2.45 -21.90 -74.36
N VAL A 373 3.78 -21.82 -74.53
CA VAL A 373 4.62 -20.96 -73.70
C VAL A 373 4.28 -19.49 -73.90
N GLY A 374 4.06 -19.04 -75.15
CA GLY A 374 3.65 -17.67 -75.46
C GLY A 374 2.31 -17.28 -74.83
N VAL A 375 1.30 -18.15 -74.95
CA VAL A 375 -0.01 -17.96 -74.30
C VAL A 375 0.12 -17.99 -72.78
N GLY A 376 0.95 -18.88 -72.23
CA GLY A 376 1.25 -18.93 -70.80
C GLY A 376 1.89 -17.63 -70.28
N VAL A 377 2.81 -17.03 -71.05
CA VAL A 377 3.43 -15.74 -70.72
C VAL A 377 2.42 -14.61 -70.77
N VAL A 378 1.52 -14.59 -71.77
CA VAL A 378 0.45 -13.58 -71.86
C VAL A 378 -0.52 -13.71 -70.69
N ILE A 379 -0.98 -14.92 -70.35
CA ILE A 379 -1.87 -15.15 -69.22
C ILE A 379 -1.18 -14.79 -67.90
N ALA A 380 0.09 -15.18 -67.70
CA ALA A 380 0.87 -14.79 -66.53
C ALA A 380 1.04 -13.26 -66.44
N SER A 381 1.29 -12.59 -67.56
CA SER A 381 1.42 -11.13 -67.60
C SER A 381 0.10 -10.43 -67.26
N LEU A 382 -1.03 -10.90 -67.79
CA LEU A 382 -2.36 -10.35 -67.51
C LEU A 382 -2.75 -10.56 -66.05
N TYR A 383 -2.37 -11.72 -65.48
CA TYR A 383 -2.61 -12.05 -64.09
C TYR A 383 -1.84 -11.13 -63.13
N LEU A 384 -0.59 -10.74 -63.46
CA LEU A 384 0.20 -9.79 -62.66
C LEU A 384 -0.45 -8.40 -62.53
N PHE A 385 -1.30 -8.00 -63.48
CA PHE A 385 -2.01 -6.70 -63.44
C PHE A 385 -3.29 -6.72 -62.60
N ILE A 386 -3.81 -7.90 -62.22
CA ILE A 386 -5.06 -8.06 -61.46
C ILE A 386 -4.78 -8.16 -59.94
N LEU A 387 -3.54 -8.48 -59.56
CA LEU A 387 -3.13 -8.63 -58.16
C LEU A 387 -3.36 -7.33 -57.38
N LYS A 388 -3.98 -7.45 -56.20
CA LYS A 388 -4.08 -6.41 -55.18
C LYS A 388 -3.48 -6.89 -53.86
N ALA A 389 -2.95 -5.97 -53.07
CA ALA A 389 -2.37 -6.25 -51.78
C ALA A 389 -2.80 -5.22 -50.73
N ASP A 390 -3.17 -5.73 -49.56
CA ASP A 390 -3.44 -4.91 -48.38
C ASP A 390 -2.39 -5.22 -47.33
N ILE A 391 -1.62 -4.20 -46.94
CA ILE A 391 -0.54 -4.27 -45.96
C ILE A 391 -1.04 -3.54 -44.71
N LYS A 392 -1.27 -4.27 -43.63
CA LYS A 392 -1.55 -3.69 -42.32
C LYS A 392 -0.26 -3.67 -41.50
N VAL A 393 0.25 -2.49 -41.21
CA VAL A 393 1.48 -2.26 -40.45
C VAL A 393 1.13 -2.08 -38.98
N TYR A 394 1.75 -2.85 -38.10
CA TYR A 394 1.59 -2.75 -36.67
C TYR A 394 2.69 -1.88 -36.08
N VAL A 395 2.32 -0.84 -35.37
CA VAL A 395 3.24 0.12 -34.73
C VAL A 395 3.06 0.11 -33.22
N GLU A 396 4.15 0.43 -32.50
CA GLU A 396 4.09 0.63 -31.06
C GLU A 396 3.73 2.10 -30.77
N PRO A 397 2.61 2.38 -30.07
CA PRO A 397 2.27 3.74 -29.70
C PRO A 397 3.20 4.22 -28.59
N ARG A 398 3.70 5.46 -28.71
CA ARG A 398 4.34 6.13 -27.59
C ARG A 398 3.27 6.81 -26.75
N VAL A 399 3.33 6.60 -25.44
CA VAL A 399 2.41 7.26 -24.51
C VAL A 399 3.05 8.54 -24.02
N LEU A 400 2.33 9.66 -24.11
CA LEU A 400 2.68 10.91 -23.45
C LEU A 400 1.68 11.16 -22.33
N GLU A 401 2.20 11.23 -21.11
CA GLU A 401 1.43 11.60 -19.93
C GLU A 401 1.74 13.04 -19.54
N LYS A 402 0.68 13.83 -19.34
CA LYS A 402 0.77 15.21 -18.88
C LYS A 402 -0.34 15.50 -17.89
N ASP A 403 -0.01 16.31 -16.92
CA ASP A 403 -0.91 16.86 -15.94
C ASP A 403 -1.08 18.37 -16.17
N ALA A 404 -2.29 18.85 -15.95
CA ALA A 404 -2.59 20.27 -16.00
C ALA A 404 -3.67 20.59 -14.97
N GLN A 405 -3.43 21.62 -14.16
CA GLN A 405 -4.49 22.19 -13.35
C GLN A 405 -5.47 22.93 -14.25
N VAL A 406 -6.75 22.56 -14.17
CA VAL A 406 -7.85 23.14 -14.94
C VAL A 406 -8.91 23.65 -13.96
N VAL A 407 -9.53 24.78 -14.30
CA VAL A 407 -10.59 25.38 -13.50
C VAL A 407 -11.90 25.31 -14.29
N ALA A 408 -12.90 24.59 -13.77
CA ALA A 408 -14.28 24.68 -14.24
C ALA A 408 -15.01 25.79 -13.49
N ASP A 409 -15.31 26.88 -14.18
CA ASP A 409 -15.92 28.09 -13.62
C ASP A 409 -17.38 28.24 -14.09
N PRO A 410 -18.37 28.20 -13.17
CA PRO A 410 -19.78 28.40 -13.52
C PRO A 410 -20.15 29.77 -14.09
N THR A 411 -19.28 30.78 -13.93
CA THR A 411 -19.52 32.14 -14.41
C THR A 411 -19.06 32.34 -15.86
N VAL A 412 -18.22 31.44 -16.36
CA VAL A 412 -17.62 31.49 -17.70
C VAL A 412 -18.47 30.68 -18.68
N LYS A 413 -18.69 31.22 -19.89
CA LYS A 413 -19.50 30.57 -20.94
C LYS A 413 -18.69 30.00 -22.10
N THR A 414 -17.41 30.36 -22.19
CA THR A 414 -16.51 29.97 -23.29
C THR A 414 -15.16 29.57 -22.72
N ILE A 415 -14.51 28.60 -23.32
CA ILE A 415 -13.18 28.13 -22.90
C ILE A 415 -12.17 29.28 -22.97
N ASN A 416 -11.36 29.44 -21.92
CA ASN A 416 -10.14 30.23 -21.94
C ASN A 416 -8.94 29.27 -21.92
N GLU A 417 -8.32 29.08 -23.08
CA GLU A 417 -7.22 28.13 -23.27
C GLU A 417 -5.93 28.56 -22.56
N ASP A 418 -5.68 29.88 -22.44
CA ASP A 418 -4.41 30.39 -21.91
C ASP A 418 -4.41 30.36 -20.38
N GLU A 419 -5.56 30.68 -19.76
CA GLU A 419 -5.76 30.57 -18.31
C GLU A 419 -6.23 29.18 -17.86
N LYS A 420 -6.44 28.26 -18.81
CA LYS A 420 -6.93 26.88 -18.56
C LYS A 420 -8.27 26.83 -17.81
N ILE A 421 -9.20 27.70 -18.21
CA ILE A 421 -10.53 27.80 -17.62
C ILE A 421 -11.57 27.22 -18.59
N ILE A 422 -12.42 26.31 -18.11
CA ILE A 422 -13.56 25.77 -18.85
C ILE A 422 -14.90 26.22 -18.23
N PRO A 423 -15.97 26.31 -19.04
CA PRO A 423 -17.32 26.52 -18.54
C PRO A 423 -17.75 25.44 -17.54
N GLY A 424 -18.20 25.88 -16.36
CA GLY A 424 -18.84 25.03 -15.36
C GLY A 424 -20.36 25.19 -15.37
N GLN A 425 -21.08 24.21 -14.85
CA GLN A 425 -22.50 24.28 -14.58
C GLN A 425 -22.79 23.78 -13.17
N ILE A 426 -23.40 24.61 -12.33
CA ILE A 426 -23.83 24.19 -10.99
C ILE A 426 -24.96 23.18 -11.14
N VAL A 427 -24.79 22.03 -10.48
CA VAL A 427 -25.77 20.96 -10.43
C VAL A 427 -26.06 20.60 -8.98
N GLU A 428 -27.31 20.26 -8.69
CA GLU A 428 -27.73 19.84 -7.35
C GLU A 428 -28.77 18.72 -7.41
N ILE A 429 -28.73 17.87 -6.38
CA ILE A 429 -29.68 16.78 -6.19
C ILE A 429 -29.86 16.49 -4.70
N GLU A 430 -31.05 16.07 -4.30
CA GLU A 430 -31.34 15.57 -2.96
C GLU A 430 -31.52 14.05 -3.01
N VAL A 431 -30.80 13.32 -2.15
CA VAL A 431 -30.86 11.87 -2.05
C VAL A 431 -31.12 11.47 -0.60
N SER A 432 -32.00 10.49 -0.41
CA SER A 432 -32.33 9.92 0.90
C SER A 432 -32.00 8.44 0.94
N GLY A 433 -31.57 7.95 2.11
CA GLY A 433 -31.25 6.55 2.31
C GLY A 433 -31.32 6.13 3.78
N VAL A 434 -31.31 4.81 3.98
CA VAL A 434 -31.30 4.19 5.30
C VAL A 434 -30.23 3.11 5.31
N ALA A 435 -29.38 3.12 6.32
CA ALA A 435 -28.42 2.04 6.59
C ALA A 435 -28.65 1.45 7.98
N LYS A 436 -28.26 0.20 8.14
CA LYS A 436 -28.34 -0.55 9.40
C LYS A 436 -26.98 -1.12 9.77
N GLU A 437 -26.73 -1.24 11.06
CA GLU A 437 -25.50 -1.79 11.60
C GLU A 437 -25.69 -2.41 12.98
N SER A 438 -24.88 -3.43 13.27
CA SER A 438 -24.83 -4.08 14.58
C SER A 438 -24.13 -3.20 15.60
N ALA A 439 -24.65 -3.18 16.83
CA ALA A 439 -24.00 -2.51 17.94
C ALA A 439 -22.84 -3.37 18.48
N SER A 440 -21.70 -2.74 18.76
CA SER A 440 -20.48 -3.41 19.25
C SER A 440 -20.18 -3.11 20.72
N GLY A 441 -20.65 -1.97 21.23
CA GLY A 441 -20.44 -1.53 22.59
C GLY A 441 -20.90 -2.55 23.62
N LYS A 442 -20.12 -2.70 24.70
CA LYS A 442 -20.48 -3.55 25.86
C LYS A 442 -20.67 -2.66 27.06
N LYS A 443 -21.78 -2.88 27.78
CA LYS A 443 -22.07 -2.23 29.03
C LYS A 443 -22.54 -3.25 30.03
N GLN A 444 -21.96 -3.22 31.21
CA GLN A 444 -22.38 -4.04 32.33
C GLN A 444 -23.56 -3.36 33.03
N ILE A 445 -24.64 -4.10 33.24
CA ILE A 445 -25.84 -3.65 33.98
C ILE A 445 -26.14 -4.64 35.11
N GLY A 446 -26.72 -4.15 36.19
CA GLY A 446 -27.04 -4.98 37.36
C GLY A 446 -27.22 -4.13 38.61
N ASP A 447 -27.28 -4.81 39.75
CA ASP A 447 -27.51 -4.21 41.06
C ASP A 447 -26.24 -4.30 41.94
N PRO A 448 -25.95 -3.29 42.78
CA PRO A 448 -24.89 -3.38 43.77
C PRO A 448 -25.33 -4.22 44.97
N ALA A 449 -24.39 -4.94 45.56
CA ALA A 449 -24.64 -5.68 46.79
C ALA A 449 -24.91 -4.73 47.97
N LYS A 450 -25.83 -5.12 48.85
CA LYS A 450 -26.16 -4.39 50.07
C LYS A 450 -26.02 -5.31 51.27
N GLY A 451 -25.65 -4.72 52.41
CA GLY A 451 -25.55 -5.44 53.66
C GLY A 451 -25.42 -4.50 54.85
N THR A 452 -25.36 -5.08 56.04
CA THR A 452 -25.22 -4.35 57.30
C THR A 452 -23.83 -4.63 57.88
N ILE A 453 -23.19 -3.60 58.40
CA ILE A 453 -21.96 -3.72 59.18
C ILE A 453 -22.18 -3.26 60.62
N ILE A 454 -21.44 -3.86 61.53
CA ILE A 454 -21.24 -3.39 62.89
C ILE A 454 -19.93 -2.60 62.90
N LEU A 455 -20.04 -1.32 63.21
CA LEU A 455 -18.90 -0.42 63.41
C LEU A 455 -18.45 -0.52 64.86
N TYR A 456 -17.14 -0.67 65.08
CA TYR A 456 -16.52 -0.74 66.40
C TYR A 456 -15.58 0.43 66.62
N ASN A 457 -15.83 1.20 67.67
CA ASN A 457 -14.96 2.27 68.13
C ASN A 457 -14.14 1.82 69.33
N LYS A 458 -12.83 1.73 69.13
CA LYS A 458 -11.85 1.33 70.16
C LYS A 458 -11.27 2.52 70.92
N THR A 459 -11.67 3.75 70.57
CA THR A 459 -11.20 4.98 71.21
C THR A 459 -12.10 5.40 72.38
N PHE A 460 -11.55 6.13 73.35
CA PHE A 460 -12.30 6.66 74.50
C PHE A 460 -13.09 7.95 74.19
N SER A 461 -13.19 8.33 72.93
CA SER A 461 -14.02 9.45 72.45
C SER A 461 -15.04 8.94 71.42
N SER A 462 -16.21 9.56 71.33
CA SER A 462 -17.18 9.23 70.27
C SER A 462 -16.61 9.56 68.89
N GLN A 463 -16.96 8.77 67.88
CA GLN A 463 -16.52 8.93 66.50
C GLN A 463 -17.73 9.07 65.59
N ALA A 464 -17.71 10.06 64.71
CA ALA A 464 -18.77 10.31 63.75
C ALA A 464 -18.29 10.01 62.32
N LEU A 465 -19.10 9.29 61.56
CA LEU A 465 -18.91 8.98 60.14
C LEU A 465 -20.03 9.62 59.33
N SER A 466 -19.69 10.34 58.27
CA SER A 466 -20.67 10.91 57.36
C SER A 466 -21.25 9.86 56.42
N LYS A 467 -22.45 10.10 55.91
CA LYS A 467 -22.98 9.36 54.76
C LYS A 467 -21.96 9.41 53.61
N GLY A 468 -21.78 8.29 52.89
CA GLY A 468 -20.82 8.17 51.80
C GLY A 468 -19.39 7.86 52.24
N THR A 469 -19.13 7.70 53.56
CA THR A 469 -17.82 7.22 54.03
C THR A 469 -17.49 5.88 53.37
N GLN A 470 -16.29 5.77 52.83
CA GLN A 470 -15.84 4.57 52.13
C GLN A 470 -15.42 3.48 53.13
N ILE A 471 -15.92 2.28 52.91
CA ILE A 471 -15.66 1.08 53.69
C ILE A 471 -15.03 0.05 52.76
N ASN A 472 -13.80 -0.36 53.06
CA ASN A 472 -13.03 -1.30 52.25
C ASN A 472 -13.25 -2.71 52.80
N GLY A 473 -13.90 -3.57 52.02
CA GLY A 473 -14.12 -4.97 52.35
C GLY A 473 -12.99 -5.88 51.88
N PRO A 474 -13.11 -7.19 52.17
CA PRO A 474 -12.19 -8.21 51.69
C PRO A 474 -12.11 -8.22 50.15
N GLY A 475 -10.97 -8.65 49.60
CA GLY A 475 -10.77 -8.72 48.15
C GLY A 475 -10.71 -7.37 47.44
N GLY A 476 -10.61 -6.25 48.17
CA GLY A 476 -10.52 -4.91 47.61
C GLY A 476 -11.85 -4.28 47.22
N VAL A 477 -12.98 -4.93 47.52
CA VAL A 477 -14.32 -4.43 47.21
C VAL A 477 -14.66 -3.22 48.07
N LYS A 478 -15.14 -2.15 47.44
CA LYS A 478 -15.46 -0.88 48.09
C LYS A 478 -16.95 -0.75 48.33
N PHE A 479 -17.30 -0.25 49.50
CA PHE A 479 -18.67 0.04 49.93
C PHE A 479 -18.77 1.47 50.43
N THR A 480 -19.97 2.03 50.43
CA THR A 480 -20.26 3.35 50.99
C THR A 480 -21.33 3.25 52.05
N LEU A 481 -21.17 4.04 53.11
CA LEU A 481 -22.16 4.15 54.19
C LEU A 481 -23.44 4.85 53.71
N ASP A 482 -24.60 4.21 53.85
CA ASP A 482 -25.86 4.72 53.31
C ASP A 482 -26.40 5.93 54.11
N THR A 483 -26.05 6.00 55.39
CA THR A 483 -26.47 7.06 56.34
C THR A 483 -25.33 7.41 57.29
N SER A 484 -25.32 8.61 57.88
CA SER A 484 -24.31 8.97 58.88
C SER A 484 -24.43 8.12 60.15
N ALA A 485 -23.30 7.91 60.83
CA ALA A 485 -23.23 7.12 62.05
C ALA A 485 -22.47 7.88 63.14
N THR A 486 -22.95 7.78 64.37
CA THR A 486 -22.23 8.26 65.56
C THR A 486 -22.01 7.07 66.48
N ILE A 487 -20.76 6.67 66.63
CA ILE A 487 -20.36 5.50 67.40
C ILE A 487 -19.91 5.99 68.78
N ALA A 488 -20.49 5.45 69.85
CA ALA A 488 -20.12 5.79 71.22
C ALA A 488 -18.63 5.47 71.50
N SER A 489 -18.06 6.08 72.54
CA SER A 489 -16.71 5.76 73.02
C SER A 489 -16.63 4.35 73.62
N ALA A 490 -15.43 3.77 73.65
CA ALA A 490 -15.15 2.60 74.46
C ALA A 490 -15.27 2.92 75.96
N SER A 491 -15.73 1.96 76.77
CA SER A 491 -15.89 2.09 78.21
C SER A 491 -15.24 0.92 78.96
N ALA A 492 -14.76 1.17 80.18
CA ALA A 492 -14.27 0.13 81.06
C ALA A 492 -15.45 -0.57 81.76
N SER A 493 -15.45 -1.90 81.76
CA SER A 493 -16.40 -2.74 82.49
C SER A 493 -15.65 -3.75 83.37
N ASP A 494 -16.37 -4.41 84.28
CA ASP A 494 -15.81 -5.43 85.19
C ASP A 494 -15.19 -6.65 84.47
N SER A 495 -15.37 -6.76 83.15
CA SER A 495 -14.86 -7.83 82.28
C SER A 495 -13.85 -7.34 81.23
N GLY A 496 -13.42 -6.07 81.28
CA GLY A 496 -12.42 -5.49 80.38
C GLY A 496 -12.87 -4.21 79.67
N ILE A 497 -12.27 -3.88 78.53
CA ILE A 497 -12.69 -2.74 77.69
C ILE A 497 -13.82 -3.18 76.77
N SER A 498 -14.98 -2.54 76.85
CA SER A 498 -16.09 -2.71 75.92
C SER A 498 -16.03 -1.64 74.84
N PHE A 499 -15.94 -2.03 73.56
CA PHE A 499 -15.92 -1.10 72.44
C PHE A 499 -17.32 -0.54 72.15
N GLY A 500 -17.40 0.73 71.75
CA GLY A 500 -18.63 1.30 71.25
C GLY A 500 -19.05 0.62 69.94
N LYS A 501 -20.33 0.31 69.79
CA LYS A 501 -20.88 -0.40 68.61
C LYS A 501 -22.03 0.39 68.00
N GLU A 502 -22.15 0.35 66.68
CA GLU A 502 -23.28 0.91 65.94
C GLU A 502 -23.49 0.12 64.63
N ASN A 503 -24.74 -0.24 64.31
CA ASN A 503 -25.07 -0.99 63.10
C ASN A 503 -25.51 -0.04 61.99
N LYS A 504 -24.97 -0.21 60.78
CA LYS A 504 -25.32 0.61 59.61
C LYS A 504 -25.35 -0.19 58.33
N SER A 505 -26.24 0.22 57.43
CA SER A 505 -26.31 -0.29 56.07
C SER A 505 -25.24 0.34 55.18
N VAL A 506 -24.67 -0.48 54.32
CA VAL A 506 -23.71 -0.10 53.31
C VAL A 506 -24.10 -0.70 51.97
N THR A 507 -23.77 0.03 50.90
CA THR A 507 -23.97 -0.39 49.51
C THR A 507 -22.63 -0.46 48.80
N ALA A 508 -22.41 -1.51 47.99
CA ALA A 508 -21.22 -1.64 47.16
C ALA A 508 -21.14 -0.47 46.16
N THR A 509 -19.95 0.06 45.91
CA THR A 509 -19.76 1.13 44.92
C THR A 509 -19.86 0.64 43.49
N VAL A 510 -19.70 -0.67 43.27
CA VAL A 510 -19.78 -1.33 41.97
C VAL A 510 -20.92 -2.35 41.97
N ILE A 511 -21.54 -2.54 40.82
CA ILE A 511 -22.51 -3.62 40.58
C ILE A 511 -21.77 -4.95 40.46
N GLY A 512 -22.47 -6.06 40.69
CA GLY A 512 -21.90 -7.40 40.49
C GLY A 512 -21.82 -8.29 41.72
N ALA A 513 -21.56 -9.57 41.46
CA ALA A 513 -21.55 -10.60 42.48
C ALA A 513 -20.36 -10.49 43.46
N ASP A 514 -19.29 -9.79 43.09
CA ASP A 514 -18.11 -9.58 43.94
C ASP A 514 -18.45 -8.82 45.23
N GLY A 515 -19.52 -8.02 45.23
CA GLY A 515 -20.03 -7.37 46.43
C GLY A 515 -20.74 -8.30 47.42
N ASN A 516 -21.07 -9.53 47.02
CA ASN A 516 -21.77 -10.49 47.87
C ASN A 516 -20.77 -11.19 48.80
N LEU A 517 -20.69 -10.69 50.04
CA LEU A 517 -19.75 -11.15 51.06
C LEU A 517 -20.45 -12.01 52.13
N PRO A 518 -19.77 -13.03 52.69
CA PRO A 518 -20.31 -13.81 53.79
C PRO A 518 -20.40 -12.99 55.09
N SER A 519 -21.27 -13.43 56.00
CA SER A 519 -21.34 -12.91 57.36
C SER A 519 -20.01 -13.05 58.11
N GLY A 520 -19.68 -12.08 58.95
CA GLY A 520 -18.43 -12.06 59.71
C GLY A 520 -17.19 -11.62 58.94
N SER A 521 -17.35 -11.09 57.72
CA SER A 521 -16.28 -10.45 56.95
C SER A 521 -15.79 -9.19 57.66
N ASP A 522 -14.47 -9.00 57.74
CA ASP A 522 -13.87 -7.80 58.34
C ASP A 522 -13.69 -6.69 57.30
N PHE A 523 -13.87 -5.44 57.73
CA PHE A 523 -13.78 -4.26 56.87
C PHE A 523 -12.89 -3.19 57.51
N ALA A 524 -12.18 -2.47 56.66
CA ALA A 524 -11.42 -1.26 57.01
C ALA A 524 -12.22 0.00 56.67
N ILE A 525 -12.10 1.03 57.50
CA ILE A 525 -12.84 2.30 57.33
C ILE A 525 -11.85 3.34 56.80
N ALA A 526 -12.16 3.93 55.65
CA ALA A 526 -11.27 4.92 55.03
C ALA A 526 -11.04 6.11 55.98
N GLY A 527 -9.78 6.51 56.13
CA GLY A 527 -9.37 7.61 57.02
C GLY A 527 -9.13 7.22 58.49
N PHE A 528 -9.33 5.94 58.86
CA PHE A 528 -9.08 5.46 60.22
C PHE A 528 -8.17 4.22 60.23
N SER A 529 -7.28 4.13 61.23
CA SER A 529 -6.48 2.92 61.47
C SER A 529 -7.30 1.85 62.19
N ALA A 530 -6.94 0.58 61.98
CA ALA A 530 -7.61 -0.57 62.61
C ALA A 530 -7.54 -0.57 64.15
N ASP A 531 -6.61 0.18 64.73
CA ASP A 531 -6.49 0.35 66.18
C ASP A 531 -7.53 1.34 66.73
N LYS A 532 -8.09 2.20 65.87
CA LYS A 532 -9.12 3.19 66.25
C LYS A 532 -10.52 2.71 65.90
N LEU A 533 -10.72 2.31 64.65
CA LEU A 533 -12.03 1.99 64.10
C LEU A 533 -11.95 0.74 63.22
N THR A 534 -12.86 -0.20 63.44
CA THR A 534 -12.99 -1.42 62.63
C THR A 534 -14.45 -1.69 62.31
N ALA A 535 -14.75 -2.38 61.21
CA ALA A 535 -16.11 -2.84 60.95
C ALA A 535 -16.15 -4.33 60.62
N LYS A 536 -17.31 -4.96 60.86
CA LYS A 536 -17.55 -6.37 60.56
C LYS A 536 -18.95 -6.57 60.00
N SER A 537 -19.14 -7.45 59.02
CA SER A 537 -20.50 -7.70 58.48
C SER A 537 -21.40 -8.36 59.53
N GLU A 538 -22.63 -7.86 59.60
CA GLU A 538 -23.75 -8.45 60.32
C GLU A 538 -24.67 -9.13 59.31
N GLY A 539 -24.45 -10.43 59.11
CA GLY A 539 -25.15 -11.20 58.07
C GLY A 539 -24.48 -11.12 56.70
N ASN A 540 -25.07 -11.82 55.73
CA ASN A 540 -24.54 -11.90 54.38
C ASN A 540 -24.88 -10.63 53.60
N PHE A 541 -23.93 -10.15 52.80
CA PHE A 541 -24.17 -9.14 51.78
C PHE A 541 -24.71 -9.84 50.54
N SER A 542 -25.77 -9.27 49.96
CA SER A 542 -26.50 -9.92 48.86
C SER A 542 -27.12 -8.88 47.93
N GLY A 543 -27.69 -9.35 46.82
CA GLY A 543 -28.33 -8.50 45.81
C GLY A 543 -27.37 -7.99 44.73
N GLY A 544 -26.06 -8.24 44.86
CA GLY A 544 -25.08 -7.93 43.83
C GLY A 544 -25.26 -8.80 42.60
N THR A 545 -25.66 -8.19 41.48
CA THR A 545 -25.84 -8.87 40.18
C THR A 545 -25.15 -8.09 39.08
N SER A 546 -24.73 -8.80 38.02
CA SER A 546 -24.13 -8.18 36.85
C SER A 546 -24.44 -9.01 35.60
N LYS A 547 -24.73 -8.31 34.50
CA LYS A 547 -24.95 -8.87 33.18
C LYS A 547 -24.37 -7.93 32.13
N ASP A 548 -23.62 -8.49 31.19
CA ASP A 548 -23.16 -7.75 30.02
C ASP A 548 -24.27 -7.64 28.98
N VAL A 549 -24.54 -6.42 28.54
CA VAL A 549 -25.45 -6.14 27.44
C VAL A 549 -24.73 -5.40 26.31
N THR A 550 -25.16 -5.68 25.09
CA THR A 550 -24.71 -4.93 23.91
C THR A 550 -25.44 -3.60 23.84
N VAL A 551 -24.68 -2.53 23.65
CA VAL A 551 -25.17 -1.16 23.55
C VAL A 551 -24.56 -0.47 22.33
N VAL A 552 -25.25 0.52 21.78
CA VAL A 552 -24.73 1.33 20.67
C VAL A 552 -23.57 2.22 21.17
N SER A 553 -22.40 2.10 20.56
CA SER A 553 -21.26 2.98 20.86
C SER A 553 -21.24 4.24 19.99
N SER A 554 -20.38 5.21 20.34
CA SER A 554 -20.18 6.41 19.52
C SER A 554 -19.53 6.06 18.17
N GLU A 555 -18.58 5.13 18.21
CA GLU A 555 -17.84 4.61 17.06
C GLU A 555 -18.78 3.89 16.10
N ASP A 556 -19.75 3.13 16.62
CA ASP A 556 -20.79 2.50 15.80
C ASP A 556 -21.60 3.56 15.02
N GLN A 557 -22.05 4.63 15.69
CA GLN A 557 -22.82 5.69 15.01
C GLN A 557 -22.01 6.45 13.97
N GLN A 558 -20.72 6.70 14.23
CA GLN A 558 -19.81 7.38 13.31
C GLN A 558 -19.50 6.52 12.09
N ARG A 559 -19.25 5.21 12.28
CA ARG A 559 -19.02 4.26 11.20
C ARG A 559 -20.25 4.14 10.29
N LEU A 560 -21.44 4.05 10.87
CA LEU A 560 -22.70 4.03 10.11
C LEU A 560 -22.95 5.33 9.33
N LEU A 561 -22.58 6.48 9.92
CA LEU A 561 -22.64 7.78 9.24
C LEU A 561 -21.75 7.82 8.01
N ALA A 562 -20.47 7.48 8.18
CA ALA A 562 -19.47 7.53 7.11
C ALA A 562 -19.88 6.61 5.95
N LYS A 563 -20.32 5.39 6.28
CA LYS A 563 -20.83 4.42 5.30
C LYS A 563 -22.02 4.98 4.50
N LEU A 564 -23.06 5.47 5.20
CA LEU A 564 -24.25 5.98 4.51
C LEU A 564 -23.97 7.28 3.73
N SER A 565 -23.08 8.16 4.20
CA SER A 565 -22.70 9.37 3.44
C SER A 565 -21.98 9.00 2.15
N SER A 566 -21.07 8.02 2.19
CA SER A 566 -20.38 7.51 1.00
C SER A 566 -21.37 6.90 0.00
N ASP A 567 -22.28 6.04 0.46
CA ASP A 567 -23.30 5.41 -0.38
C ASP A 567 -24.22 6.46 -1.04
N LEU A 568 -24.65 7.47 -0.27
CA LEU A 568 -25.50 8.54 -0.79
C LEU A 568 -24.77 9.45 -1.77
N ARG A 569 -23.47 9.70 -1.57
CA ARG A 569 -22.63 10.48 -2.48
C ARG A 569 -22.46 9.76 -3.82
N GLN A 570 -22.21 8.45 -3.80
CA GLN A 570 -22.15 7.63 -5.02
C GLN A 570 -23.49 7.65 -5.77
N GLN A 571 -24.61 7.47 -5.07
CA GLN A 571 -25.94 7.56 -5.69
C GLN A 571 -26.23 8.96 -6.25
N ALA A 572 -25.78 10.02 -5.58
CA ALA A 572 -25.94 11.39 -6.05
C ALA A 572 -25.15 11.62 -7.34
N GLN A 573 -23.89 11.16 -7.40
CA GLN A 573 -23.06 11.24 -8.61
C GLN A 573 -23.71 10.48 -9.77
N GLN A 574 -24.17 9.25 -9.55
CA GLN A 574 -24.83 8.44 -10.58
C GLN A 574 -26.08 9.13 -11.13
N LYS A 575 -26.99 9.59 -10.24
CA LYS A 575 -28.22 10.28 -10.66
C LYS A 575 -27.96 11.62 -11.33
N LEU A 576 -26.92 12.35 -10.92
CA LEU A 576 -26.50 13.57 -11.59
C LEU A 576 -25.93 13.25 -12.98
N GLN A 577 -25.11 12.20 -13.11
CA GLN A 577 -24.55 11.77 -14.39
C GLN A 577 -25.65 11.29 -15.36
N GLU A 578 -26.67 10.60 -14.88
CA GLU A 578 -27.85 10.22 -15.66
C GLU A 578 -28.64 11.45 -16.15
N LYS A 579 -28.73 12.50 -15.33
CA LYS A 579 -29.43 13.75 -15.67
C LYS A 579 -28.63 14.62 -16.63
N TYR A 580 -27.30 14.51 -16.62
CA TYR A 580 -26.38 15.31 -17.45
C TYR A 580 -25.39 14.39 -18.19
N PRO A 581 -25.85 13.58 -19.16
CA PRO A 581 -25.03 12.55 -19.81
C PRO A 581 -23.81 13.11 -20.56
N ASP A 582 -23.92 14.34 -21.09
CA ASP A 582 -22.86 15.00 -21.86
C ASP A 582 -21.86 15.77 -20.98
N LYS A 583 -22.09 15.82 -19.66
CA LYS A 583 -21.20 16.49 -18.70
C LYS A 583 -20.46 15.47 -17.85
N LYS A 584 -19.25 15.82 -17.43
CA LYS A 584 -18.53 15.11 -16.36
C LYS A 584 -18.84 15.74 -15.01
N ILE A 585 -19.04 14.87 -14.02
CA ILE A 585 -19.32 15.25 -12.63
C ILE A 585 -18.42 14.40 -11.73
N LEU A 586 -17.53 15.07 -11.01
CA LEU A 586 -16.56 14.42 -10.13
C LEU A 586 -17.22 14.15 -8.76
N MET A 587 -17.16 12.90 -8.29
CA MET A 587 -17.80 12.46 -7.04
C MET A 587 -17.23 13.20 -5.82
N GLU A 588 -15.94 13.48 -5.85
CA GLU A 588 -15.18 14.15 -4.81
C GLU A 588 -15.52 15.65 -4.75
N ALA A 589 -15.99 16.22 -5.86
CA ALA A 589 -16.41 17.62 -6.00
C ALA A 589 -17.90 17.85 -5.64
N LEU A 590 -18.55 16.88 -4.99
CA LEU A 590 -19.89 17.06 -4.46
C LEU A 590 -19.82 17.57 -3.03
N SER A 591 -20.18 18.84 -2.83
CA SER A 591 -20.40 19.41 -1.50
C SER A 591 -21.66 18.82 -0.88
N GLU A 592 -21.57 18.45 0.40
CA GLU A 592 -22.65 17.79 1.15
C GLU A 592 -23.38 18.79 2.05
N ASN A 593 -24.71 18.78 2.02
CA ASN A 593 -25.53 19.47 3.00
C ASN A 593 -26.57 18.51 3.58
N ILE A 594 -26.42 18.13 4.85
CA ILE A 594 -27.33 17.21 5.51
C ILE A 594 -28.64 17.93 5.84
N VAL A 595 -29.71 17.56 5.14
CA VAL A 595 -31.06 18.11 5.33
C VAL A 595 -31.76 17.44 6.51
N LYS A 596 -31.60 16.12 6.64
CA LYS A 596 -32.21 15.33 7.72
C LYS A 596 -31.28 14.21 8.15
N LYS A 597 -31.15 14.00 9.46
CA LYS A 597 -30.35 12.92 10.07
C LYS A 597 -31.06 12.40 11.32
N SER A 598 -31.30 11.09 11.40
CA SER A 598 -31.93 10.47 12.56
C SER A 598 -31.43 9.04 12.77
N TYR A 599 -30.89 8.76 13.95
CA TYR A 599 -30.63 7.39 14.38
C TYR A 599 -31.89 6.79 15.03
N SER A 600 -32.06 5.47 14.93
CA SER A 600 -33.13 4.74 15.62
C SER A 600 -32.80 4.42 17.09
N LYS A 601 -31.54 4.60 17.51
CA LYS A 601 -31.02 4.37 18.87
C LYS A 601 -29.95 5.40 19.21
N ASN A 602 -29.89 5.81 20.48
CA ASN A 602 -28.88 6.70 21.01
C ASN A 602 -27.65 5.93 21.52
N ILE A 603 -26.55 6.65 21.78
CA ILE A 603 -25.36 6.09 22.42
C ILE A 603 -25.75 5.55 23.80
N ASN A 604 -25.24 4.36 24.15
CA ASN A 604 -25.57 3.57 25.34
C ASN A 604 -26.96 2.92 25.38
N ASP A 605 -27.80 3.09 24.35
CA ASP A 605 -29.05 2.35 24.27
C ASP A 605 -28.75 0.86 24.05
N GLN A 606 -29.45 0.00 24.78
CA GLN A 606 -29.36 -1.44 24.60
C GLN A 606 -30.04 -1.86 23.29
N ALA A 607 -29.25 -2.35 22.34
CA ALA A 607 -29.70 -2.87 21.06
C ALA A 607 -28.64 -3.81 20.47
N SER A 608 -29.07 -4.79 19.68
CA SER A 608 -28.17 -5.61 18.87
C SER A 608 -27.91 -5.00 17.49
N GLU A 609 -28.87 -4.23 16.97
CA GLU A 609 -28.83 -3.53 15.68
C GLU A 609 -29.47 -2.15 15.87
N PHE A 610 -28.97 -1.17 15.13
CA PHE A 610 -29.55 0.16 14.99
C PHE A 610 -29.45 0.63 13.54
N SER A 611 -30.11 1.74 13.23
CA SER A 611 -30.21 2.25 11.87
C SER A 611 -30.07 3.76 11.83
N LEU A 612 -29.62 4.28 10.69
CA LEU A 612 -29.50 5.69 10.39
C LEU A 612 -30.35 6.00 9.16
N ASN A 613 -31.28 6.96 9.29
CA ASN A 613 -31.99 7.55 8.18
C ASN A 613 -31.41 8.94 7.90
N MET A 614 -31.01 9.18 6.66
CA MET A 614 -30.33 10.41 6.27
C MET A 614 -30.81 10.90 4.90
N THR A 615 -31.02 12.21 4.80
CA THR A 615 -31.30 12.94 3.57
C THR A 615 -30.22 13.99 3.38
N VAL A 616 -29.53 13.96 2.24
CA VAL A 616 -28.42 14.85 1.92
C VAL A 616 -28.69 15.53 0.59
N LYS A 617 -28.54 16.86 0.57
CA LYS A 617 -28.50 17.67 -0.65
C LYS A 617 -27.05 17.78 -1.09
N PHE A 618 -26.74 17.25 -2.27
CA PHE A 618 -25.44 17.37 -2.90
C PHE A 618 -25.45 18.49 -3.92
N LYS A 619 -24.38 19.28 -3.94
CA LYS A 619 -24.15 20.35 -4.92
C LYS A 619 -22.74 20.24 -5.47
N GLY A 620 -22.58 20.30 -6.78
CA GLY A 620 -21.28 20.29 -7.45
C GLY A 620 -21.28 21.09 -8.74
N THR A 621 -20.17 21.01 -9.46
CA THR A 621 -19.96 21.68 -10.74
C THR A 621 -19.69 20.64 -11.82
N ALA A 622 -20.55 20.61 -12.82
CA ALA A 622 -20.44 19.77 -14.00
C ALA A 622 -19.69 20.54 -15.11
N PHE A 623 -18.92 19.85 -15.96
CA PHE A 623 -18.20 20.46 -17.08
C PHE A 623 -18.20 19.54 -18.31
N ASP A 624 -17.94 20.08 -19.50
CA ASP A 624 -17.87 19.29 -20.73
C ASP A 624 -16.51 18.59 -20.88
N ASP A 625 -16.53 17.29 -21.19
CA ASP A 625 -15.29 16.55 -21.48
C ASP A 625 -14.60 17.06 -22.76
N ALA A 626 -15.39 17.55 -23.72
CA ALA A 626 -14.88 18.13 -24.97
C ALA A 626 -14.03 19.38 -24.71
N ASP A 627 -14.45 20.23 -23.77
CA ASP A 627 -13.74 21.46 -23.41
C ASP A 627 -12.41 21.13 -22.73
N LEU A 628 -12.42 20.12 -21.85
CA LEU A 628 -11.21 19.61 -21.23
C LEU A 628 -10.23 19.05 -22.27
N ARG A 629 -10.69 18.23 -23.21
CA ARG A 629 -9.85 17.70 -24.31
C ARG A 629 -9.24 18.81 -25.15
N THR A 630 -9.96 19.91 -25.36
CA THR A 630 -9.46 21.06 -26.12
C THR A 630 -8.24 21.69 -25.45
N ILE A 631 -8.33 21.99 -24.14
CA ILE A 631 -7.20 22.53 -23.36
C ILE A 631 -6.00 21.58 -23.44
N VAL A 632 -6.23 20.29 -23.24
CA VAL A 632 -5.10 19.37 -23.15
C VAL A 632 -4.48 19.05 -24.52
N SER A 633 -5.27 19.01 -25.59
CA SER A 633 -4.75 18.84 -26.95
C SER A 633 -3.76 19.95 -27.34
N LYS A 634 -4.01 21.20 -26.90
CA LYS A 634 -3.09 22.34 -27.10
C LYS A 634 -1.79 22.14 -26.34
N LEU A 635 -1.85 21.68 -25.09
CA LEU A 635 -0.67 21.42 -24.26
C LEU A 635 0.21 20.31 -24.85
N VAL A 636 -0.41 19.25 -25.37
CA VAL A 636 0.31 18.10 -25.92
C VAL A 636 0.88 18.38 -27.31
N ASN A 637 0.16 19.09 -28.18
CA ASN A 637 0.66 19.44 -29.52
C ASN A 637 1.97 20.24 -29.50
N LEU A 638 2.25 20.98 -28.42
CA LEU A 638 3.51 21.72 -28.25
C LEU A 638 4.72 20.82 -27.96
N GLN A 639 4.51 19.55 -27.64
CA GLN A 639 5.55 18.62 -27.16
C GLN A 639 5.59 17.29 -27.93
N VAL A 640 4.90 17.19 -29.07
CA VAL A 640 4.97 16.01 -29.94
C VAL A 640 6.34 15.95 -30.62
N PRO A 641 7.14 14.88 -30.43
CA PRO A 641 8.43 14.73 -31.10
C PRO A 641 8.28 14.60 -32.62
N ASP A 642 9.29 15.05 -33.36
CA ASP A 642 9.34 14.89 -34.82
C ASP A 642 9.16 13.41 -35.21
N GLY A 643 8.31 13.16 -36.21
CA GLY A 643 8.02 11.81 -36.69
C GLY A 643 6.89 11.10 -35.94
N PHE A 644 6.17 11.75 -35.02
CA PHE A 644 4.96 11.23 -34.39
C PHE A 644 3.73 12.10 -34.68
N ALA A 645 2.54 11.51 -34.60
CA ALA A 645 1.25 12.19 -34.71
C ALA A 645 0.37 11.80 -33.52
N LEU A 646 -0.33 12.80 -32.97
CA LEU A 646 -1.23 12.62 -31.83
C LEU A 646 -2.55 11.99 -32.29
N ASP A 647 -2.98 10.91 -31.62
CA ASP A 647 -4.33 10.38 -31.79
C ASP A 647 -5.27 10.90 -30.67
N ILE A 648 -5.99 11.97 -30.98
CA ILE A 648 -6.94 12.64 -30.06
C ILE A 648 -8.11 11.70 -29.71
N SER A 649 -8.45 10.76 -30.58
CA SER A 649 -9.60 9.86 -30.38
C SER A 649 -9.31 8.73 -29.40
N ALA A 650 -8.04 8.30 -29.29
CA ALA A 650 -7.59 7.25 -28.39
C ALA A 650 -7.04 7.78 -27.05
N THR A 651 -7.37 9.02 -26.69
CA THR A 651 -6.84 9.67 -25.49
C THR A 651 -7.73 9.44 -24.26
N GLU A 652 -7.10 9.06 -23.15
CA GLU A 652 -7.74 8.91 -21.84
C GLU A 652 -7.53 10.17 -20.98
N THR A 653 -8.61 10.61 -20.31
CA THR A 653 -8.61 11.75 -19.37
C THR A 653 -9.05 11.30 -17.99
N GLN A 654 -8.22 11.57 -16.99
CA GLN A 654 -8.54 11.47 -15.58
C GLN A 654 -8.56 12.88 -14.98
N ALA A 655 -9.43 13.10 -14.00
CA ALA A 655 -9.58 14.39 -13.35
C ALA A 655 -9.68 14.17 -11.84
N ASP A 656 -8.66 14.62 -11.12
CA ASP A 656 -8.59 14.52 -9.66
C ASP A 656 -8.93 15.89 -9.05
N VAL A 657 -9.90 15.92 -8.16
CA VAL A 657 -10.35 17.17 -7.55
C VAL A 657 -9.25 17.72 -6.65
N ALA A 658 -8.80 18.93 -6.94
CA ALA A 658 -7.85 19.64 -6.07
C ALA A 658 -8.61 20.50 -5.04
N LYS A 659 -9.65 21.22 -5.50
CA LYS A 659 -10.41 22.13 -4.65
C LYS A 659 -11.78 22.46 -5.26
N LEU A 660 -12.81 22.54 -4.42
CA LEU A 660 -14.08 23.17 -4.76
C LEU A 660 -14.25 24.45 -3.95
N GLU A 661 -14.37 25.58 -4.62
CA GLU A 661 -14.56 26.88 -3.96
C GLU A 661 -16.04 27.16 -3.64
N LYS A 662 -16.28 28.06 -2.68
CA LYS A 662 -17.63 28.40 -2.21
C LYS A 662 -18.51 29.02 -3.30
N ASP A 663 -17.90 29.67 -4.28
CA ASP A 663 -18.55 30.26 -5.45
C ASP A 663 -18.91 29.22 -6.54
N GLY A 664 -18.49 27.96 -6.36
CA GLY A 664 -18.74 26.86 -7.29
C GLY A 664 -17.61 26.65 -8.30
N ARG A 665 -16.50 27.37 -8.23
CA ARG A 665 -15.33 27.07 -9.06
C ARG A 665 -14.70 25.75 -8.63
N LEU A 666 -14.57 24.83 -9.59
CA LEU A 666 -13.98 23.52 -9.40
C LEU A 666 -12.57 23.52 -10.00
N ILE A 667 -11.57 23.41 -9.14
CA ILE A 667 -10.17 23.27 -9.50
C ILE A 667 -9.82 21.80 -9.43
N PHE A 668 -9.31 21.24 -10.52
CA PHE A 668 -8.94 19.84 -10.59
C PHE A 668 -7.65 19.66 -11.39
N LEU A 669 -6.90 18.61 -11.07
CA LEU A 669 -5.75 18.17 -11.82
C LEU A 669 -6.24 17.24 -12.92
N ALA A 670 -6.18 17.70 -14.16
CA ALA A 670 -6.47 16.89 -15.33
C ALA A 670 -5.21 16.12 -15.72
N ARG A 671 -5.23 14.80 -15.55
CA ARG A 671 -4.20 13.88 -16.06
C ARG A 671 -4.64 13.36 -17.42
N PHE A 672 -3.76 13.50 -18.40
CA PHE A 672 -4.02 13.16 -19.78
C PHE A 672 -2.98 12.18 -20.28
N LYS A 673 -3.47 11.08 -20.84
CA LYS A 673 -2.65 10.01 -21.40
C LYS A 673 -2.94 9.92 -22.89
N ALA A 674 -2.07 10.55 -23.67
CA ALA A 674 -2.17 10.56 -25.12
C ALA A 674 -1.33 9.45 -25.75
N LYS A 675 -1.89 8.77 -26.75
CA LYS A 675 -1.15 7.82 -27.59
C LYS A 675 -0.69 8.55 -28.85
N MET A 676 0.61 8.52 -29.09
CA MET A 676 1.25 9.07 -30.27
C MET A 676 1.64 7.92 -31.20
N LEU A 677 1.21 8.00 -32.45
CA LEU A 677 1.54 7.03 -33.49
C LEU A 677 2.73 7.53 -34.31
N PRO A 678 3.68 6.67 -34.68
CA PRO A 678 4.73 7.06 -35.60
C PRO A 678 4.13 7.44 -36.96
N LYS A 679 4.66 8.52 -37.54
CA LYS A 679 4.28 9.03 -38.86
C LYS A 679 4.94 8.15 -39.92
N ILE A 680 4.21 7.13 -40.36
CA ILE A 680 4.66 6.22 -41.41
C ILE A 680 4.34 6.79 -42.79
N ASP A 681 5.36 6.92 -43.63
CA ASP A 681 5.23 7.33 -45.03
C ASP A 681 4.71 6.15 -45.87
N THR A 682 3.38 6.04 -45.93
CA THR A 682 2.71 4.92 -46.63
C THR A 682 3.03 4.86 -48.11
N ASP A 683 3.36 5.99 -48.75
CA ASP A 683 3.66 6.03 -50.18
C ASP A 683 5.07 5.49 -50.47
N LYS A 684 6.05 5.79 -49.62
CA LYS A 684 7.38 5.14 -49.68
C LYS A 684 7.29 3.63 -49.52
N ILE A 685 6.46 3.14 -48.59
CA ILE A 685 6.24 1.70 -48.40
C ILE A 685 5.66 1.07 -49.67
N LYS A 686 4.62 1.67 -50.28
CA LYS A 686 4.04 1.15 -51.53
C LYS A 686 5.06 1.09 -52.67
N ASP A 687 5.96 2.07 -52.76
CA ASP A 687 6.94 2.14 -53.84
C ASP A 687 8.15 1.21 -53.65
N GLN A 688 8.64 1.05 -52.41
CA GLN A 688 9.82 0.24 -52.09
C GLN A 688 9.57 -1.27 -52.13
N PHE A 689 8.31 -1.69 -51.98
CA PHE A 689 7.94 -3.11 -51.85
C PHE A 689 7.30 -3.72 -53.10
N LYS A 690 7.23 -3.00 -54.22
CA LYS A 690 6.74 -3.52 -55.50
C LYS A 690 7.41 -4.84 -55.90
N PHE A 691 6.60 -5.80 -56.33
CA PHE A 691 7.06 -7.09 -56.86
C PHE A 691 7.96 -7.93 -55.93
N LYS A 692 8.05 -7.57 -54.63
CA LYS A 692 8.76 -8.36 -53.61
C LYS A 692 7.88 -9.48 -53.07
N THR A 693 8.51 -10.51 -52.52
CA THR A 693 7.79 -11.63 -51.87
C THR A 693 7.25 -11.20 -50.51
N ILE A 694 6.17 -11.84 -50.05
CA ILE A 694 5.57 -11.56 -48.73
C ILE A 694 6.63 -11.63 -47.61
N ALA A 695 7.52 -12.63 -47.66
CA ALA A 695 8.59 -12.81 -46.67
C ALA A 695 9.60 -11.64 -46.69
N GLN A 696 10.02 -11.19 -47.87
CA GLN A 696 10.94 -10.06 -48.00
C GLN A 696 10.33 -8.75 -47.48
N VAL A 697 9.03 -8.56 -47.68
CA VAL A 697 8.32 -7.36 -47.25
C VAL A 697 8.14 -7.37 -45.74
N SER A 698 7.72 -8.50 -45.16
CA SER A 698 7.57 -8.62 -43.71
C SER A 698 8.90 -8.41 -42.99
N GLU A 699 9.99 -8.98 -43.51
CA GLU A 699 11.33 -8.82 -42.92
C GLU A 699 11.83 -7.37 -43.02
N ALA A 700 11.65 -6.74 -44.17
CA ALA A 700 12.05 -5.35 -44.36
C ALA A 700 11.20 -4.35 -43.57
N LEU A 701 9.91 -4.64 -43.34
CA LEU A 701 9.04 -3.83 -42.48
C LEU A 701 9.40 -3.98 -41.00
N LYS A 702 9.82 -5.18 -40.55
CA LYS A 702 10.35 -5.37 -39.18
C LYS A 702 11.67 -4.62 -38.93
N GLY A 703 12.45 -4.40 -39.98
CA GLY A 703 13.71 -3.64 -39.91
C GLY A 703 13.54 -2.12 -39.95
N MET A 704 12.32 -1.60 -40.06
CA MET A 704 12.04 -0.15 -40.04
C MET A 704 11.74 0.31 -38.61
N ASP A 705 12.20 1.52 -38.28
CA ASP A 705 11.96 2.12 -36.96
C ASP A 705 10.46 2.26 -36.65
N ASN A 706 10.08 1.89 -35.42
CA ASN A 706 8.72 1.97 -34.87
C ASN A 706 7.67 1.04 -35.52
N ILE A 707 8.09 -0.01 -36.26
CA ILE A 707 7.21 -1.05 -36.80
C ILE A 707 7.44 -2.39 -36.07
N LEU A 708 6.42 -2.92 -35.39
CA LEU A 708 6.45 -4.19 -34.67
C LEU A 708 6.15 -5.41 -35.56
N GLY A 709 5.46 -5.19 -36.68
CA GLY A 709 5.11 -6.26 -37.60
C GLY A 709 4.17 -5.82 -38.71
N SER A 710 3.77 -6.77 -39.56
CA SER A 710 2.87 -6.50 -40.67
C SER A 710 2.00 -7.71 -41.02
N GLU A 711 0.72 -7.51 -41.29
CA GLU A 711 -0.15 -8.49 -41.94
C GLU A 711 -0.31 -8.13 -43.41
N ILE A 712 -0.07 -9.08 -44.32
CA ILE A 712 -0.16 -8.83 -45.77
C ILE A 712 -1.19 -9.79 -46.36
N LYS A 713 -2.24 -9.23 -46.97
CA LYS A 713 -3.29 -9.99 -47.66
C LYS A 713 -3.21 -9.75 -49.16
N LEU A 714 -3.14 -10.82 -49.94
CA LEU A 714 -3.16 -10.75 -51.40
C LEU A 714 -4.54 -11.16 -51.93
N THR A 715 -5.05 -10.40 -52.88
CA THR A 715 -6.29 -10.72 -53.61
C THR A 715 -5.98 -10.88 -55.09
N PRO A 716 -6.20 -12.07 -55.69
CA PRO A 716 -6.66 -13.34 -55.10
C PRO A 716 -5.62 -14.03 -54.19
N ASN A 717 -6.10 -14.90 -53.29
CA ASN A 717 -5.25 -15.62 -52.35
C ASN A 717 -4.37 -16.65 -53.08
N LEU A 718 -3.04 -16.50 -52.96
CA LEU A 718 -2.04 -17.29 -53.67
C LEU A 718 -1.32 -18.23 -52.71
N PRO A 719 -0.84 -19.41 -53.18
CA PRO A 719 0.09 -20.22 -52.40
C PRO A 719 1.32 -19.38 -52.00
N SER A 720 1.78 -19.53 -50.76
CA SER A 720 2.84 -18.71 -50.16
C SER A 720 4.14 -18.65 -50.98
N VAL A 721 4.44 -19.69 -51.77
CA VAL A 721 5.63 -19.79 -52.64
C VAL A 721 5.52 -18.88 -53.89
N LEU A 722 4.31 -18.54 -54.32
CA LEU A 722 4.03 -17.71 -55.50
C LEU A 722 3.53 -16.29 -55.15
N GLY A 723 3.32 -16.00 -53.86
CA GLY A 723 2.82 -14.72 -53.37
C GLY A 723 3.84 -13.58 -53.51
N ARG A 724 3.59 -12.67 -54.46
CA ARG A 724 4.34 -11.42 -54.64
C ARG A 724 3.41 -10.21 -54.62
N LEU A 725 3.93 -9.08 -54.17
CA LEU A 725 3.21 -7.82 -54.24
C LEU A 725 2.98 -7.36 -55.70
N PRO A 726 1.90 -6.62 -55.97
CA PRO A 726 1.63 -6.03 -57.27
C PRO A 726 2.79 -5.17 -57.78
N VAL A 727 2.90 -5.08 -59.12
CA VAL A 727 3.92 -4.24 -59.79
C VAL A 727 3.58 -2.74 -59.68
N THR A 728 2.30 -2.41 -59.53
CA THR A 728 1.77 -1.04 -59.46
C THR A 728 1.40 -0.65 -58.02
N SER A 729 1.86 0.52 -57.55
CA SER A 729 1.54 1.06 -56.22
C SER A 729 0.04 1.27 -56.00
N LYS A 730 -0.71 1.54 -57.08
CA LYS A 730 -2.16 1.74 -57.05
C LYS A 730 -2.93 0.50 -56.57
N ASN A 731 -2.32 -0.67 -56.67
CA ASN A 731 -2.91 -1.93 -56.23
C ASN A 731 -2.42 -2.34 -54.83
N ILE A 732 -1.68 -1.47 -54.13
CA ILE A 732 -1.17 -1.70 -52.77
C ILE A 732 -1.82 -0.70 -51.82
N THR A 733 -2.63 -1.19 -50.88
CA THR A 733 -3.19 -0.40 -49.77
C THR A 733 -2.29 -0.60 -48.55
N VAL A 734 -1.98 0.47 -47.83
CA VAL A 734 -1.23 0.40 -46.56
C VAL A 734 -2.06 1.06 -45.47
N GLU A 735 -2.36 0.30 -44.43
CA GLU A 735 -3.06 0.76 -43.23
C GLU A 735 -2.11 0.65 -42.03
N VAL A 736 -2.12 1.65 -41.15
CA VAL A 736 -1.37 1.62 -39.89
C VAL A 736 -2.34 1.29 -38.77
N GLY A 737 -2.02 0.25 -37.99
CA GLY A 737 -2.82 -0.21 -36.87
C GLY A 737 -1.99 -0.40 -35.62
N LEU A 738 -2.67 -0.40 -34.48
CA LEU A 738 -2.10 -0.81 -33.19
C LEU A 738 -2.06 -2.34 -33.12
N LYS A 739 -1.01 -2.89 -32.52
CA LYS A 739 -0.92 -4.32 -32.25
C LYS A 739 -1.73 -4.72 -31.03
#